data_AF-A0A1A9KIH8-F1
#
_entry.id   AF-A0A1A9KIH8-F1
#
_cell.length_a   1.000
_cell.length_b   1.000
_cell.length_c   1.000
_cell.angle_alpha   90.00
_cell.angle_beta   90.00
_cell.angle_gamma   90.00
#
_symmetry.space_group_name_H-M   'P 1'
#
loop_
_entity.id
_entity.type
_entity.pdbx_description
1 polymer ?
#
loop_
_entity_poly.entity_id
_entity_poly.type
_entity_poly.pdbx_seq_one_letter_code
_entity_poly.pdbx_strand_id
1 'polypeptide(L)'
;MPSYSTVPTTIGQAKLANAVALGEPLKITHMAVGDGNGTIPEASPSRTQLVNEVRRAPVNAVETDSDNPNWVVVEQILPPDVGGWWVRELGLYDEDGDLIAYGNYPETYKPLMSEGSARTQTIRFVMEVSNATSVVLKVDPSVVLATREQAEQIATAQVTAHDASPVAHQASKPLGVGLLVGKMRAGATVKLAFYGDSTTDGNSSTGWTANPTNASGNAVGTTDHGANGGYNAYPRRLQDLLRLFYGNASIYCYNAGYSGKRMDNGWAMNNLDAAVLKSPVYKDCDAVVVAFGLNDAAQTGSALTAHVSETEKVIQAILKAGKVPMLMSSDAHWRSHDDFDNTGTPYENTEISELNAAKRALCVRYEIPYIEMHDRQRDWMNRNGGSTWWRKIAPDGMHANDEGHQIKACIIAEQLIPELYRVGRHVLERINWQDARARFPYAYDPYFDPIVDSASMQNNFQVHPGRFVPGATLIDAWVWCGEGDLPLLYRAISDGGQNKNDLTIEDVGRIKVYQLSAADTSVPIYDKEINGVGITPYIKHVFDRPCRLLRLPYGLCRIIMTAPAKSLSNNLFGGHFEINPSYKMIEKKPFFLGDLATLATLKSPIWTQNLLERSGPQKFVINAPAEGQYVYSAREERDGSNTLDFGVPGQKREVYVRAKLGGRSGVMMFSGPSYRVAGSVVTTEGAFFVYRPTPGSNLVRLYVYGDEGSSIQLGEATLVNGYPSDVLECVLVFERTAAGEQAIKLYEGPLATGTPLITFSSETTGFVGPWSGTMGGAYVNVPAAYINTDIYVEILEMVARYY
;
A
#
# COMPACT_ATOMS: atom_id res chain seq x y z
N MET A 1 -13.99 -57.90 -26.76
CA MET A 1 -13.50 -56.51 -26.86
C MET A 1 -12.13 -56.48 -26.18
N PRO A 2 -11.08 -55.89 -26.78
CA PRO A 2 -9.82 -55.69 -26.07
C PRO A 2 -10.10 -54.89 -24.79
N SER A 3 -9.57 -55.34 -23.65
CA SER A 3 -9.57 -54.54 -22.43
C SER A 3 -8.34 -53.64 -22.47
N TYR A 4 -8.55 -52.33 -22.41
CA TYR A 4 -7.47 -51.34 -22.36
C TYR A 4 -7.15 -51.08 -20.89
N SER A 5 -5.87 -51.17 -20.56
CA SER A 5 -5.38 -51.10 -19.19
C SER A 5 -3.96 -50.55 -19.18
N THR A 6 -3.69 -49.74 -18.17
CA THR A 6 -2.34 -49.31 -17.82
C THR A 6 -1.87 -50.13 -16.63
N VAL A 7 -0.61 -50.55 -16.65
CA VAL A 7 0.01 -51.32 -15.57
C VAL A 7 1.36 -50.69 -15.21
N PRO A 8 1.64 -50.45 -13.93
CA PRO A 8 2.99 -50.15 -13.47
C PRO A 8 3.91 -51.35 -13.79
N THR A 9 5.11 -51.10 -14.31
CA THR A 9 6.09 -52.16 -14.55
C THR A 9 6.70 -52.64 -13.23
N THR A 10 7.37 -53.79 -13.22
CA THR A 10 8.11 -54.26 -12.03
C THR A 10 9.16 -53.23 -11.57
N ILE A 11 9.80 -52.54 -12.51
CA ILE A 11 10.76 -51.46 -12.22
C ILE A 11 10.04 -50.25 -11.62
N GLY A 12 8.92 -49.84 -12.22
CA GLY A 12 8.10 -48.74 -11.73
C GLY A 12 7.54 -48.97 -10.34
N GLN A 13 7.06 -50.19 -10.04
CA GLN A 13 6.58 -50.55 -8.70
C GLN A 13 7.69 -50.44 -7.65
N ALA A 14 8.91 -50.89 -7.97
CA ALA A 14 10.05 -50.77 -7.06
C ALA A 14 10.43 -49.30 -6.83
N LYS A 15 10.45 -48.47 -7.87
CA LYS A 15 10.76 -47.03 -7.76
C LYS A 15 9.67 -46.25 -7.02
N LEU A 16 8.39 -46.56 -7.26
CA LEU A 16 7.27 -45.98 -6.52
C LEU A 16 7.30 -46.36 -5.03
N ALA A 17 7.65 -47.61 -4.71
CA ALA A 17 7.82 -48.04 -3.32
C ALA A 17 8.98 -47.31 -2.61
N ASN A 18 10.11 -47.13 -3.30
CA ASN A 18 11.25 -46.36 -2.80
C ASN A 18 10.91 -44.88 -2.58
N ALA A 19 10.16 -44.28 -3.51
CA ALA A 19 9.72 -42.89 -3.40
C ALA A 19 8.88 -42.65 -2.15
N VAL A 20 7.97 -43.58 -1.83
CA VAL A 20 7.17 -43.54 -0.59
C VAL A 20 8.06 -43.73 0.65
N ALA A 21 9.03 -44.63 0.60
CA ALA A 21 9.89 -44.94 1.76
C ALA A 21 10.88 -43.80 2.11
N LEU A 22 11.37 -43.08 1.10
CA LEU A 22 12.35 -42.00 1.26
C LEU A 22 11.71 -40.60 1.37
N GLY A 23 10.43 -40.47 1.04
CA GLY A 23 9.76 -39.17 0.95
C GLY A 23 10.23 -38.33 -0.24
N GLU A 24 10.90 -38.96 -1.23
CA GLU A 24 11.36 -38.33 -2.46
C GLU A 24 10.48 -38.79 -3.63
N PRO A 25 9.69 -37.90 -4.25
CA PRO A 25 8.77 -38.31 -5.31
C PRO A 25 9.47 -38.77 -6.60
N LEU A 26 8.92 -39.81 -7.23
CA LEU A 26 9.34 -40.31 -8.54
C LEU A 26 8.99 -39.30 -9.64
N LYS A 27 9.99 -38.91 -10.42
CA LYS A 27 9.83 -37.92 -11.50
C LYS A 27 9.56 -38.63 -12.83
N ILE A 28 8.37 -38.45 -13.39
CA ILE A 28 8.06 -38.88 -14.76
C ILE A 28 8.47 -37.75 -15.71
N THR A 29 9.33 -38.05 -16.69
CA THR A 29 9.93 -37.04 -17.57
C THR A 29 9.45 -37.15 -19.01
N HIS A 30 9.18 -38.38 -19.50
CA HIS A 30 8.82 -38.62 -20.90
C HIS A 30 7.63 -39.57 -21.02
N MET A 31 6.83 -39.35 -22.05
CA MET A 31 5.86 -40.34 -22.55
C MET A 31 6.30 -40.80 -23.94
N ALA A 32 6.33 -42.12 -24.13
CA ALA A 32 6.52 -42.74 -25.42
C ALA A 32 5.20 -43.27 -25.97
N VAL A 33 5.11 -43.27 -27.29
CA VAL A 33 3.98 -43.73 -28.09
C VAL A 33 4.49 -44.76 -29.08
N GLY A 34 3.79 -45.89 -29.19
CA GLY A 34 4.12 -46.98 -30.09
C GLY A 34 2.93 -47.43 -30.94
N ASP A 35 3.24 -48.06 -32.07
CA ASP A 35 2.25 -48.60 -33.00
C ASP A 35 2.00 -50.11 -32.81
N GLY A 36 2.66 -50.73 -31.82
CA GLY A 36 2.50 -52.14 -31.47
C GLY A 36 2.89 -53.12 -32.60
N ASN A 37 3.71 -52.67 -33.56
CA ASN A 37 4.10 -53.44 -34.75
C ASN A 37 2.88 -53.95 -35.55
N GLY A 38 1.83 -53.13 -35.66
CA GLY A 38 0.63 -53.45 -36.42
C GLY A 38 -0.50 -54.11 -35.61
N THR A 39 -0.28 -54.44 -34.33
CA THR A 39 -1.29 -55.09 -33.47
C THR A 39 -1.32 -54.46 -32.09
N ILE A 40 -2.47 -54.45 -31.40
CA ILE A 40 -2.58 -53.93 -30.03
C ILE A 40 -1.89 -54.91 -29.07
N PRO A 41 -0.78 -54.55 -28.40
CA PRO A 41 -0.09 -55.50 -27.53
C PRO A 41 -0.80 -55.70 -26.19
N GLU A 42 -0.51 -56.80 -25.51
CA GLU A 42 -0.97 -57.06 -24.15
C GLU A 42 -0.19 -56.22 -23.13
N ALA A 43 -0.91 -55.59 -22.18
CA ALA A 43 -0.31 -54.86 -21.08
C ALA A 43 0.29 -55.84 -20.05
N SER A 44 1.59 -55.75 -19.81
CA SER A 44 2.30 -56.62 -18.87
C SER A 44 3.26 -55.83 -17.98
N PRO A 45 3.28 -56.06 -16.66
CA PRO A 45 4.26 -55.46 -15.74
C PRO A 45 5.72 -55.85 -16.03
N SER A 46 5.97 -56.95 -16.74
CA SER A 46 7.33 -57.41 -17.06
C SER A 46 8.00 -56.64 -18.20
N ARG A 47 7.31 -55.68 -18.81
CA ARG A 47 7.85 -54.87 -19.92
C ARG A 47 8.94 -53.94 -19.40
N THR A 48 10.02 -53.85 -20.18
CA THR A 48 11.10 -52.87 -19.98
C THR A 48 11.19 -51.85 -21.11
N GLN A 49 10.44 -52.06 -22.20
CA GLN A 49 10.33 -51.19 -23.37
C GLN A 49 9.01 -51.45 -24.12
N LEU A 50 8.63 -50.54 -25.01
CA LEU A 50 7.50 -50.70 -25.95
C LEU A 50 7.80 -51.80 -26.99
N VAL A 51 6.76 -52.39 -27.58
CA VAL A 51 6.87 -53.37 -28.67
C VAL A 51 7.44 -52.74 -29.93
N ASN A 52 6.94 -51.57 -30.30
CA ASN A 52 7.51 -50.73 -31.36
C ASN A 52 7.26 -49.25 -31.06
N GLU A 53 8.28 -48.59 -30.49
CA GLU A 53 8.24 -47.16 -30.19
C GLU A 53 8.39 -46.33 -31.48
N VAL A 54 7.43 -45.45 -31.75
CA VAL A 54 7.45 -44.54 -32.90
C VAL A 54 7.75 -43.09 -32.48
N ARG A 55 7.56 -42.76 -31.20
CA ARG A 55 7.87 -41.44 -30.64
C ARG A 55 8.14 -41.53 -29.15
N ARG A 56 9.08 -40.73 -28.67
CA ARG A 56 9.23 -40.36 -27.26
C ARG A 56 9.45 -38.86 -27.15
N ALA A 57 8.73 -38.21 -26.24
CA ALA A 57 8.90 -36.78 -25.99
C ALA A 57 8.57 -36.44 -24.52
N PRO A 58 8.94 -35.24 -24.04
CA PRO A 58 8.59 -34.80 -22.70
C PRO A 58 7.06 -34.84 -22.45
N VAL A 59 6.68 -35.01 -21.19
CA VAL A 59 5.28 -34.90 -20.76
C VAL A 59 4.87 -33.43 -20.63
N ASN A 60 3.61 -33.12 -20.96
CA ASN A 60 3.05 -31.78 -20.85
C ASN A 60 2.43 -31.52 -19.48
N ALA A 61 1.82 -32.56 -18.87
CA ALA A 61 1.22 -32.49 -17.54
C ALA A 61 1.31 -33.85 -16.83
N VAL A 62 1.40 -33.81 -15.50
CA VAL A 62 1.33 -34.95 -14.57
C VAL A 62 0.54 -34.45 -13.36
N GLU A 63 -0.70 -34.90 -13.21
CA GLU A 63 -1.64 -34.39 -12.21
C GLU A 63 -2.33 -35.55 -11.49
N THR A 64 -2.81 -35.31 -10.26
CA THR A 64 -3.71 -36.24 -9.58
C THR A 64 -5.14 -35.98 -10.06
N ASP A 65 -5.88 -37.04 -10.39
CA ASP A 65 -7.26 -36.92 -10.83
C ASP A 65 -8.14 -36.34 -9.70
N SER A 66 -8.99 -35.36 -10.03
CA SER A 66 -9.82 -34.65 -9.05
C SER A 66 -10.87 -35.54 -8.40
N ASP A 67 -11.33 -36.58 -9.12
CA ASP A 67 -12.38 -37.49 -8.66
C ASP A 67 -11.76 -38.74 -8.02
N ASN A 68 -10.53 -39.10 -8.38
CA ASN A 68 -9.81 -40.28 -7.89
C ASN A 68 -8.40 -39.91 -7.39
N PRO A 69 -8.20 -39.68 -6.08
CA PRO A 69 -6.92 -39.22 -5.53
C PRO A 69 -5.77 -40.23 -5.65
N ASN A 70 -6.05 -41.47 -6.07
CA ASN A 70 -5.05 -42.51 -6.33
C ASN A 70 -4.69 -42.63 -7.82
N TRP A 71 -5.28 -41.81 -8.70
CA TRP A 71 -5.00 -41.81 -10.12
C TRP A 71 -4.05 -40.67 -10.48
N VAL A 72 -2.96 -41.02 -11.15
CA VAL A 72 -2.03 -40.07 -11.76
C VAL A 72 -2.34 -40.02 -13.25
N VAL A 73 -2.65 -38.82 -13.72
CA VAL A 73 -2.95 -38.49 -15.11
C VAL A 73 -1.73 -37.83 -15.72
N VAL A 74 -1.21 -38.42 -16.78
CA VAL A 74 -0.08 -37.89 -17.54
C VAL A 74 -0.53 -37.57 -18.95
N GLU A 75 -0.19 -36.38 -19.45
CA GLU A 75 -0.58 -35.94 -20.78
C GLU A 75 0.62 -35.60 -21.65
N GLN A 76 0.48 -35.88 -22.94
CA GLN A 76 1.40 -35.45 -23.99
C GLN A 76 0.61 -34.92 -25.19
N ILE A 77 1.01 -33.77 -25.71
CA ILE A 77 0.44 -33.16 -26.90
C ILE A 77 1.23 -33.62 -28.14
N LEU A 78 0.52 -34.18 -29.12
CA LEU A 78 1.03 -34.49 -30.45
C LEU A 78 0.70 -33.33 -31.40
N PRO A 79 1.69 -32.52 -31.84
CA PRO A 79 1.45 -31.39 -32.72
C PRO A 79 1.08 -31.82 -34.16
N PRO A 80 0.60 -30.90 -35.02
CA PRO A 80 0.13 -31.22 -36.38
C PRO A 80 1.18 -31.82 -37.32
N ASP A 81 2.46 -31.54 -37.09
CA ASP A 81 3.62 -32.00 -37.87
C ASP A 81 4.15 -33.37 -37.44
N VAL A 82 3.58 -33.96 -36.39
CA VAL A 82 3.94 -35.27 -35.84
C VAL A 82 2.79 -36.26 -36.02
N GLY A 83 2.99 -37.33 -36.79
CA GLY A 83 1.96 -38.31 -37.13
C GLY A 83 2.38 -39.27 -38.25
N GLY A 84 1.39 -39.88 -38.92
CA GLY A 84 1.57 -40.83 -40.01
C GLY A 84 1.61 -42.29 -39.55
N TRP A 85 1.20 -42.55 -38.30
CA TRP A 85 1.25 -43.86 -37.65
C TRP A 85 0.07 -44.04 -36.69
N TRP A 86 -0.19 -45.29 -36.32
CA TRP A 86 -1.25 -45.66 -35.37
C TRP A 86 -0.71 -45.63 -33.95
N VAL A 87 -1.49 -45.10 -33.01
CA VAL A 87 -1.24 -45.23 -31.57
C VAL A 87 -1.87 -46.53 -31.09
N ARG A 88 -1.07 -47.44 -30.51
CA ARG A 88 -1.55 -48.72 -29.95
C ARG A 88 -0.96 -49.07 -28.60
N GLU A 89 0.14 -48.42 -28.20
CA GLU A 89 0.77 -48.59 -26.89
C GLU A 89 1.38 -47.28 -26.39
N LEU A 90 1.48 -47.13 -25.07
CA LEU A 90 2.07 -45.99 -24.39
C LEU A 90 3.02 -46.45 -23.30
N GLY A 91 4.06 -45.66 -23.02
CA GLY A 91 4.96 -45.88 -21.89
C GLY A 91 5.36 -44.59 -21.20
N LEU A 92 5.45 -44.63 -19.87
CA LEU A 92 5.95 -43.53 -19.05
C LEU A 92 7.38 -43.83 -18.60
N TYR A 93 8.28 -42.84 -18.72
CA TYR A 93 9.69 -42.98 -18.38
C TYR A 93 10.12 -41.94 -17.35
N ASP A 94 11.03 -42.34 -16.46
CA ASP A 94 11.63 -41.44 -15.47
C ASP A 94 12.90 -40.74 -15.96
N GLU A 95 13.62 -40.07 -15.06
CA GLU A 95 14.86 -39.35 -15.37
C GLU A 95 16.05 -40.26 -15.68
N ASP A 96 16.03 -41.52 -15.22
CA ASP A 96 17.05 -42.53 -15.50
C ASP A 96 16.80 -43.25 -16.84
N GLY A 97 15.65 -42.99 -17.48
CA GLY A 97 15.23 -43.62 -18.73
C GLY A 97 14.56 -44.98 -18.53
N ASP A 98 14.16 -45.32 -17.31
CA ASP A 98 13.48 -46.57 -16.98
C ASP A 98 11.98 -46.49 -17.30
N LEU A 99 11.42 -47.56 -17.88
CA LEU A 99 9.98 -47.65 -18.16
C LEU A 99 9.22 -47.90 -16.85
N ILE A 100 8.49 -46.89 -16.37
CA ILE A 100 7.74 -46.91 -15.11
C ILE A 100 6.36 -47.54 -15.26
N ALA A 101 5.66 -47.24 -16.35
CA ALA A 101 4.33 -47.76 -16.61
C ALA A 101 4.14 -48.03 -18.09
N TYR A 102 3.36 -49.05 -18.40
CA TYR A 102 3.03 -49.48 -19.75
C TYR A 102 1.51 -49.55 -19.91
N GLY A 103 0.99 -49.14 -21.07
CA GLY A 103 -0.44 -49.23 -21.36
C GLY A 103 -0.69 -49.62 -22.80
N ASN A 104 -1.67 -50.51 -23.01
CA ASN A 104 -2.24 -50.71 -24.34
C ASN A 104 -3.30 -49.62 -24.60
N TYR A 105 -3.28 -49.04 -25.81
CA TYR A 105 -4.09 -47.87 -26.14
C TYR A 105 -5.10 -48.19 -27.25
N PRO A 106 -6.33 -47.63 -27.21
CA PRO A 106 -7.28 -47.77 -28.29
C PRO A 106 -6.69 -47.31 -29.62
N GLU A 107 -6.80 -48.17 -30.63
CA GLU A 107 -6.20 -47.92 -31.94
C GLU A 107 -6.68 -46.58 -32.52
N THR A 108 -5.76 -45.62 -32.59
CA THR A 108 -6.05 -44.24 -32.98
C THR A 108 -5.05 -43.76 -34.02
N TYR A 109 -5.52 -43.37 -35.20
CA TYR A 109 -4.65 -42.83 -36.25
C TYR A 109 -4.39 -41.33 -36.04
N LYS A 110 -3.11 -40.93 -36.03
CA LYS A 110 -2.70 -39.52 -35.99
C LYS A 110 -2.21 -39.10 -37.37
N PRO A 111 -3.01 -38.37 -38.19
CA PRO A 111 -2.56 -37.94 -39.52
C PRO A 111 -1.49 -36.84 -39.46
N LEU A 112 -0.68 -36.77 -40.52
CA LEU A 112 0.23 -35.66 -40.81
C LEU A 112 -0.50 -34.54 -41.55
N MET A 113 -0.01 -33.31 -41.40
CA MET A 113 -0.47 -32.17 -42.18
C MET A 113 -0.41 -32.41 -43.70
N SER A 114 0.60 -33.13 -44.19
CA SER A 114 0.74 -33.51 -45.61
C SER A 114 -0.36 -34.44 -46.13
N GLU A 115 -1.10 -35.10 -45.23
CA GLU A 115 -2.23 -35.98 -45.55
C GLU A 115 -3.57 -35.20 -45.57
N GLY A 116 -3.52 -33.86 -45.51
CA GLY A 116 -4.69 -32.99 -45.64
C GLY A 116 -5.46 -32.76 -44.33
N SER A 117 -4.91 -33.16 -43.18
CA SER A 117 -5.54 -32.97 -41.87
C SER A 117 -4.51 -32.52 -40.83
N ALA A 118 -4.45 -31.21 -40.56
CA ALA A 118 -3.63 -30.64 -39.50
C ALA A 118 -4.39 -30.71 -38.16
N ARG A 119 -4.17 -31.78 -37.39
CA ARG A 119 -4.83 -31.98 -36.09
C ARG A 119 -3.81 -32.05 -34.96
N THR A 120 -3.99 -31.23 -33.93
CA THR A 120 -3.32 -31.41 -32.62
C THR A 120 -4.09 -32.45 -31.82
N GLN A 121 -3.38 -33.39 -31.19
CA GLN A 121 -4.03 -34.45 -30.41
C GLN A 121 -3.34 -34.63 -29.06
N THR A 122 -4.11 -34.53 -27.98
CA THR A 122 -3.63 -34.84 -26.63
C THR A 122 -3.80 -36.34 -26.37
N ILE A 123 -2.72 -37.00 -25.98
CA ILE A 123 -2.69 -38.38 -25.50
C ILE A 123 -2.63 -38.34 -23.99
N ARG A 124 -3.54 -39.06 -23.35
CA ARG A 124 -3.67 -39.14 -21.88
C ARG A 124 -3.38 -40.56 -21.42
N PHE A 125 -2.50 -40.69 -20.43
CA PHE A 125 -2.15 -41.94 -19.74
C PHE A 125 -2.59 -41.82 -18.29
N VAL A 126 -3.42 -42.73 -17.81
CA VAL A 126 -3.88 -42.73 -16.41
C VAL A 126 -3.32 -43.96 -15.73
N MET A 127 -2.66 -43.82 -14.59
CA MET A 127 -2.21 -44.97 -13.78
C MET A 127 -2.66 -44.84 -12.34
N GLU A 128 -3.02 -45.98 -11.74
CA GLU A 128 -3.32 -46.06 -10.33
C GLU A 128 -2.03 -46.30 -9.51
N VAL A 129 -1.89 -45.53 -8.43
CA VAL A 129 -0.80 -45.64 -7.46
C VAL A 129 -1.35 -45.69 -6.05
N SER A 130 -0.64 -46.36 -5.14
CA SER A 130 -1.04 -46.47 -3.73
C SER A 130 -0.94 -45.15 -2.96
N ASN A 131 -0.19 -44.18 -3.48
CA ASN A 131 -0.09 -42.82 -2.97
C ASN A 131 0.32 -41.87 -4.10
N ALA A 132 -0.57 -40.97 -4.54
CA ALA A 132 -0.29 -40.03 -5.63
C ALA A 132 0.76 -38.97 -5.28
N THR A 133 1.02 -38.70 -3.99
CA THR A 133 2.11 -37.79 -3.55
C THR A 133 3.50 -38.34 -3.80
N SER A 134 3.64 -39.64 -4.15
CA SER A 134 4.91 -40.25 -4.51
C SER A 134 5.34 -39.99 -5.95
N VAL A 135 4.57 -39.21 -6.73
CA VAL A 135 4.89 -38.83 -8.11
C VAL A 135 4.88 -37.30 -8.22
N VAL A 136 5.93 -36.70 -8.79
CA VAL A 136 6.03 -35.24 -8.99
C VAL A 136 6.09 -34.86 -10.47
N LEU A 137 5.42 -33.74 -10.78
CA LEU A 137 5.45 -33.03 -12.04
C LEU A 137 6.83 -32.42 -12.33
N LYS A 138 7.44 -32.77 -13.46
CA LYS A 138 8.40 -31.92 -14.15
C LYS A 138 7.87 -31.61 -15.54
N VAL A 139 7.24 -30.44 -15.68
CA VAL A 139 7.02 -29.86 -17.00
C VAL A 139 8.38 -29.42 -17.54
N ASP A 140 8.71 -29.80 -18.78
CA ASP A 140 9.73 -29.10 -19.56
C ASP A 140 9.01 -27.95 -20.30
N PRO A 141 9.07 -26.70 -19.81
CA PRO A 141 8.32 -25.59 -20.40
C PRO A 141 8.88 -25.15 -21.76
N SER A 142 9.94 -25.80 -22.29
CA SER A 142 10.42 -25.55 -23.65
C SER A 142 9.50 -26.11 -24.74
N VAL A 143 8.53 -26.98 -24.40
CA VAL A 143 7.59 -27.62 -25.36
C VAL A 143 6.12 -27.29 -25.06
N VAL A 144 5.85 -26.32 -24.17
CA VAL A 144 4.48 -25.94 -23.83
C VAL A 144 3.96 -24.95 -24.87
N LEU A 145 3.24 -25.47 -25.85
CA LEU A 145 2.14 -24.74 -26.51
C LEU A 145 1.07 -24.51 -25.43
N ALA A 146 1.25 -23.48 -24.60
CA ALA A 146 0.25 -23.10 -23.61
C ALA A 146 -1.01 -22.69 -24.37
N THR A 147 -2.11 -23.43 -24.20
CA THR A 147 -3.41 -22.93 -24.63
C THR A 147 -3.81 -21.77 -23.70
N ARG A 148 -4.52 -20.80 -24.26
CA ARG A 148 -4.96 -19.57 -23.58
C ARG A 148 -5.61 -19.84 -22.21
N GLU A 149 -6.38 -20.93 -22.09
CA GLU A 149 -7.00 -21.35 -20.83
C GLU A 149 -6.00 -21.77 -19.74
N GLN A 150 -4.88 -22.40 -20.08
CA GLN A 150 -3.88 -22.79 -19.08
C GLN A 150 -3.11 -21.57 -18.54
N ALA A 151 -2.86 -20.58 -19.40
CA ALA A 151 -2.29 -19.30 -18.98
C ALA A 151 -3.25 -18.52 -18.07
N GLU A 152 -4.55 -18.51 -18.39
CA GLU A 152 -5.60 -17.88 -17.58
C GLU A 152 -5.83 -18.61 -16.25
N GLN A 153 -5.76 -19.94 -16.20
CA GLN A 153 -5.91 -20.71 -14.96
C GLN A 153 -4.72 -20.54 -14.01
N ILE A 154 -3.49 -20.52 -14.53
CA ILE A 154 -2.30 -20.21 -13.72
C ILE A 154 -2.37 -18.77 -13.19
N ALA A 155 -2.82 -17.82 -14.02
CA ALA A 155 -3.02 -16.44 -13.59
C ALA A 155 -4.09 -16.30 -12.50
N THR A 156 -5.22 -16.99 -12.64
CA THR A 156 -6.36 -16.90 -11.70
C THR A 156 -6.07 -17.61 -10.37
N ALA A 157 -5.38 -18.76 -10.41
CA ALA A 157 -4.96 -19.47 -9.20
C ALA A 157 -3.95 -18.65 -8.38
N GLN A 158 -3.09 -17.86 -9.02
CA GLN A 158 -2.13 -17.00 -8.33
C GLN A 158 -2.70 -15.65 -7.88
N VAL A 159 -3.67 -15.05 -8.59
CA VAL A 159 -4.41 -13.87 -8.10
C VAL A 159 -5.17 -14.19 -6.80
N THR A 160 -5.78 -15.37 -6.73
CA THR A 160 -6.49 -15.80 -5.51
C THR A 160 -5.54 -16.07 -4.34
N ALA A 161 -4.30 -16.51 -4.60
CA ALA A 161 -3.26 -16.65 -3.58
C ALA A 161 -2.60 -15.31 -3.19
N HIS A 162 -2.56 -14.34 -4.12
CA HIS A 162 -2.00 -12.99 -3.95
C HIS A 162 -2.92 -12.09 -3.09
N ASP A 163 -4.24 -12.28 -3.19
CA ASP A 163 -5.22 -11.48 -2.45
C ASP A 163 -5.56 -12.03 -1.05
N ALA A 164 -5.13 -13.26 -0.73
CA ALA A 164 -5.56 -13.95 0.49
C ALA A 164 -4.69 -13.74 1.75
N SER A 165 -3.54 -13.03 1.70
CA SER A 165 -2.80 -12.74 2.92
C SER A 165 -1.79 -11.58 2.83
N PRO A 166 -1.97 -10.47 3.57
CA PRO A 166 -0.96 -9.41 3.68
C PRO A 166 0.31 -9.84 4.46
N VAL A 167 0.41 -11.09 4.90
CA VAL A 167 1.55 -11.64 5.65
C VAL A 167 2.45 -12.53 4.76
N ALA A 168 2.00 -12.96 3.58
CA ALA A 168 2.77 -13.84 2.69
C ALA A 168 3.96 -13.14 1.97
N HIS A 169 4.08 -11.82 2.10
CA HIS A 169 5.11 -11.04 1.38
C HIS A 169 6.55 -11.23 1.91
N GLN A 170 6.76 -12.05 2.95
CA GLN A 170 8.07 -12.25 3.58
C GLN A 170 8.79 -13.57 3.24
N ALA A 171 8.18 -14.53 2.52
CA ALA A 171 8.74 -15.89 2.45
C ALA A 171 9.49 -16.32 1.17
N SER A 172 9.46 -15.57 0.07
CA SER A 172 10.30 -15.91 -1.10
C SER A 172 10.52 -14.71 -2.03
N LYS A 173 11.34 -13.75 -1.61
CA LYS A 173 11.98 -12.88 -2.61
C LYS A 173 12.97 -13.76 -3.41
N PRO A 174 12.95 -13.77 -4.75
CA PRO A 174 13.96 -14.47 -5.53
C PRO A 174 15.35 -14.03 -5.07
N LEU A 175 16.30 -14.98 -5.04
CA LEU A 175 17.63 -14.87 -4.40
C LEU A 175 18.35 -13.53 -4.68
N GLY A 176 18.10 -12.91 -5.83
CA GLY A 176 18.68 -11.64 -6.28
C GLY A 176 18.27 -10.38 -5.50
N VAL A 177 16.99 -10.14 -5.21
CA VAL A 177 16.56 -8.88 -4.55
C VAL A 177 17.02 -8.82 -3.10
N GLY A 178 16.94 -9.94 -2.38
CA GLY A 178 17.41 -10.02 -0.99
C GLY A 178 18.89 -9.67 -0.86
N LEU A 179 19.72 -10.16 -1.79
CA LEU A 179 21.15 -9.85 -1.85
C LEU A 179 21.40 -8.36 -2.12
N LEU A 180 20.71 -7.77 -3.09
CA LEU A 180 20.84 -6.35 -3.41
C LEU A 180 20.47 -5.46 -2.21
N VAL A 181 19.34 -5.75 -1.56
CA VAL A 181 18.91 -5.03 -0.35
C VAL A 181 19.92 -5.21 0.78
N GLY A 182 20.44 -6.42 1.00
CA GLY A 182 21.49 -6.68 1.99
C GLY A 182 22.75 -5.84 1.75
N LYS A 183 23.22 -5.77 0.49
CA LYS A 183 24.35 -4.91 0.10
C LYS A 183 24.06 -3.43 0.33
N MET A 184 22.87 -2.96 -0.07
CA MET A 184 22.47 -1.56 0.12
C MET A 184 22.49 -1.16 1.60
N ARG A 185 21.95 -2.01 2.49
CA ARG A 185 21.97 -1.82 3.95
C ARG A 185 23.37 -1.85 4.54
N ALA A 186 24.23 -2.72 4.03
CA ALA A 186 25.61 -2.85 4.52
C ALA A 186 26.52 -1.68 4.12
N GLY A 187 26.01 -0.66 3.41
CA GLY A 187 26.83 0.43 2.88
C GLY A 187 27.70 0.03 1.69
N ALA A 188 27.50 -1.17 1.13
CA ALA A 188 28.28 -1.66 0.00
C ALA A 188 27.87 -0.94 -1.30
N THR A 189 28.78 -0.92 -2.27
CA THR A 189 28.46 -0.44 -3.62
C THR A 189 27.46 -1.37 -4.28
N VAL A 190 26.38 -0.80 -4.81
CA VAL A 190 25.37 -1.52 -5.59
C VAL A 190 25.09 -0.75 -6.87
N LYS A 191 25.21 -1.42 -8.01
CA LYS A 191 25.04 -0.81 -9.34
C LYS A 191 23.96 -1.54 -10.12
N LEU A 192 22.90 -0.83 -10.49
CA LEU A 192 21.76 -1.34 -11.26
C LEU A 192 21.76 -0.68 -12.64
N ALA A 193 21.64 -1.45 -13.72
CA ALA A 193 21.39 -0.90 -15.06
C ALA A 193 19.91 -1.08 -15.42
N PHE A 194 19.23 -0.01 -15.82
CA PHE A 194 17.87 -0.06 -16.36
C PHE A 194 17.94 -0.05 -17.89
N TYR A 195 17.75 -1.22 -18.50
CA TYR A 195 17.81 -1.43 -19.94
C TYR A 195 16.39 -1.47 -20.51
N GLY A 196 16.00 -0.46 -21.28
CA GLY A 196 14.62 -0.29 -21.71
C GLY A 196 14.42 0.62 -22.91
N ASP A 197 13.17 1.00 -23.13
CA ASP A 197 12.73 1.87 -24.23
C ASP A 197 12.73 3.37 -23.86
N SER A 198 11.89 4.17 -24.54
CA SER A 198 11.76 5.62 -24.34
C SER A 198 11.32 6.02 -22.93
N THR A 199 10.55 5.16 -22.25
CA THR A 199 10.11 5.43 -20.87
C THR A 199 11.25 5.26 -19.86
N THR A 200 12.27 4.48 -20.22
CA THR A 200 13.51 4.33 -19.46
C THR A 200 14.51 5.42 -19.84
N ASP A 201 14.60 5.75 -21.13
CA ASP A 201 15.45 6.82 -21.68
C ASP A 201 15.21 8.15 -20.95
N GLY A 202 13.94 8.44 -20.63
CA GLY A 202 13.53 9.66 -19.92
C GLY A 202 12.75 10.63 -20.79
N ASN A 203 12.18 10.15 -21.90
CA ASN A 203 11.43 10.99 -22.84
C ASN A 203 10.29 11.74 -22.12
N SER A 204 10.12 13.01 -22.45
CA SER A 204 9.25 14.00 -21.79
C SER A 204 9.67 14.49 -20.39
N SER A 205 10.77 14.01 -19.81
CA SER A 205 11.36 14.64 -18.62
C SER A 205 12.11 15.93 -18.97
N THR A 206 12.21 16.86 -18.01
CA THR A 206 12.83 18.16 -18.24
C THR A 206 14.31 18.01 -18.58
N GLY A 207 14.72 18.63 -19.70
CA GLY A 207 16.09 18.60 -20.21
C GLY A 207 16.52 17.25 -20.78
N TRP A 208 15.55 16.42 -21.14
CA TRP A 208 15.83 15.16 -21.80
C TRP A 208 16.44 15.34 -23.20
N THR A 209 17.40 14.46 -23.51
CA THR A 209 17.88 14.20 -24.88
C THR A 209 17.99 12.70 -25.06
N ALA A 210 17.69 12.18 -26.26
CA ALA A 210 17.73 10.73 -26.50
C ALA A 210 19.13 10.11 -26.31
N ASN A 211 19.17 8.90 -25.77
CA ASN A 211 20.41 8.14 -25.60
C ASN A 211 21.07 7.84 -26.97
N PRO A 212 22.38 8.12 -27.17
CA PRO A 212 23.00 8.04 -28.48
C PRO A 212 22.94 6.67 -29.15
N THR A 213 22.52 6.67 -30.42
CA THR A 213 22.64 5.53 -31.33
C THR A 213 23.51 5.92 -32.54
N ASN A 214 24.17 4.94 -33.15
CA ASN A 214 24.94 5.17 -34.37
C ASN A 214 24.01 5.29 -35.60
N ALA A 215 24.57 5.54 -36.78
CA ALA A 215 23.81 5.70 -38.02
C ALA A 215 22.96 4.46 -38.40
N SER A 216 23.33 3.27 -37.92
CA SER A 216 22.56 2.03 -38.09
C SER A 216 21.50 1.81 -37.01
N GLY A 217 21.33 2.76 -36.09
CA GLY A 217 20.37 2.70 -35.00
C GLY A 217 20.79 1.78 -33.85
N ASN A 218 22.05 1.36 -33.79
CA ASN A 218 22.62 0.53 -32.73
C ASN A 218 23.09 1.40 -31.56
N ALA A 219 23.06 0.85 -30.35
CA ALA A 219 23.50 1.53 -29.14
C ALA A 219 24.98 1.91 -29.21
N VAL A 220 25.31 3.16 -28.84
CA VAL A 220 26.70 3.60 -28.68
C VAL A 220 27.24 3.17 -27.31
N GLY A 221 26.48 3.44 -26.23
CA GLY A 221 26.73 2.91 -24.89
C GLY A 221 28.04 3.37 -24.21
N THR A 222 28.70 4.43 -24.70
CA THR A 222 29.99 4.91 -24.16
C THR A 222 29.86 6.03 -23.14
N THR A 223 28.68 6.62 -22.96
CA THR A 223 28.43 7.76 -22.07
C THR A 223 27.38 7.42 -21.03
N ASP A 224 27.54 7.95 -19.80
CA ASP A 224 26.51 7.85 -18.76
C ASP A 224 25.31 8.72 -19.16
N HIS A 225 24.24 8.06 -19.59
CA HIS A 225 23.03 8.73 -20.01
C HIS A 225 22.35 9.47 -18.85
N GLY A 226 22.48 8.94 -17.63
CA GLY A 226 21.97 9.59 -16.43
C GLY A 226 22.63 10.95 -16.14
N ALA A 227 23.77 11.24 -16.75
CA ALA A 227 24.44 12.54 -16.67
C ALA A 227 24.23 13.42 -17.92
N ASN A 228 23.82 12.83 -19.05
CA ASN A 228 23.79 13.48 -20.37
C ASN A 228 22.44 13.26 -21.08
N GLY A 229 21.36 13.82 -20.51
CA GLY A 229 20.03 13.78 -21.10
C GLY A 229 19.02 12.85 -20.41
N GLY A 230 19.44 11.99 -19.50
CA GLY A 230 18.57 11.11 -18.71
C GLY A 230 18.48 11.48 -17.23
N TYR A 231 18.90 12.69 -16.84
CA TYR A 231 19.11 13.05 -15.42
C TYR A 231 17.83 13.22 -14.61
N ASN A 232 16.69 13.51 -15.25
CA ASN A 232 15.38 13.57 -14.60
C ASN A 232 14.56 12.29 -14.77
N ALA A 233 15.12 11.26 -15.43
CA ALA A 233 14.46 9.99 -15.64
C ALA A 233 14.35 9.19 -14.31
N TYR A 234 13.42 8.24 -14.29
CA TYR A 234 13.13 7.45 -13.10
C TYR A 234 14.33 6.67 -12.54
N PRO A 235 15.31 6.15 -13.33
CA PRO A 235 16.47 5.48 -12.75
C PRO A 235 17.28 6.42 -11.85
N ARG A 236 17.48 7.68 -12.28
CA ARG A 236 18.23 8.65 -11.49
C ARG A 236 17.49 9.05 -10.22
N ARG A 237 16.18 9.28 -10.32
CA ARG A 237 15.31 9.58 -9.16
C ARG A 237 15.27 8.42 -8.16
N LEU A 238 15.23 7.18 -8.66
CA LEU A 238 15.30 5.98 -7.83
C LEU A 238 16.63 5.90 -7.08
N GLN A 239 17.75 6.23 -7.73
CA GLN A 239 19.04 6.29 -7.07
C GLN A 239 19.00 7.20 -5.83
N ASP A 240 18.48 8.42 -6.00
CA ASP A 240 18.44 9.41 -4.93
C ASP A 240 17.50 8.95 -3.79
N LEU A 241 16.35 8.32 -4.12
CA LEU A 241 15.46 7.70 -3.12
C LEU A 241 16.12 6.57 -2.35
N LEU A 242 16.81 5.64 -3.03
CA LEU A 242 17.47 4.51 -2.37
C LEU A 242 18.65 4.98 -1.52
N ARG A 243 19.43 5.97 -1.98
CA ARG A 243 20.50 6.60 -1.19
C ARG A 243 19.95 7.26 0.06
N LEU A 244 18.85 8.00 -0.07
CA LEU A 244 18.18 8.66 1.04
C LEU A 244 17.64 7.65 2.05
N PHE A 245 17.00 6.57 1.58
CA PHE A 245 16.47 5.54 2.46
C PHE A 245 17.57 4.74 3.15
N TYR A 246 18.56 4.22 2.43
CA TYR A 246 19.59 3.36 3.01
C TYR A 246 20.73 4.12 3.70
N GLY A 247 20.81 5.45 3.56
CA GLY A 247 21.96 6.22 4.02
C GLY A 247 23.26 5.82 3.32
N ASN A 248 23.17 5.22 2.12
CA ASN A 248 24.29 4.63 1.39
C ASN A 248 24.50 5.38 0.08
N ALA A 249 25.51 6.26 0.02
CA ALA A 249 25.85 7.03 -1.16
C ALA A 249 26.42 6.20 -2.32
N SER A 250 26.76 4.93 -2.09
CA SER A 250 27.36 4.01 -3.06
C SER A 250 26.34 3.22 -3.88
N ILE A 251 25.06 3.58 -3.83
CA ILE A 251 24.01 3.00 -4.68
C ILE A 251 23.97 3.77 -6.00
N TYR A 252 23.99 3.07 -7.13
CA TYR A 252 23.94 3.65 -8.47
C TYR A 252 22.82 3.00 -9.29
N CYS A 253 21.99 3.82 -9.93
CA CYS A 253 20.96 3.36 -10.84
C CYS A 253 21.19 4.03 -12.20
N TYR A 254 21.81 3.28 -13.09
CA TYR A 254 22.19 3.72 -14.42
C TYR A 254 21.04 3.61 -15.40
N ASN A 255 20.94 4.61 -16.27
CA ASN A 255 19.93 4.67 -17.31
C ASN A 255 20.52 4.15 -18.63
N ALA A 256 20.10 2.97 -19.07
CA ALA A 256 20.42 2.40 -20.38
C ALA A 256 19.15 2.30 -21.26
N GLY A 257 18.27 3.30 -21.18
CA GLY A 257 17.07 3.38 -22.01
C GLY A 257 17.37 3.93 -23.40
N TYR A 258 16.67 3.42 -24.42
CA TYR A 258 16.81 3.85 -25.81
C TYR A 258 15.43 4.05 -26.44
N SER A 259 15.12 5.28 -26.84
CA SER A 259 13.82 5.63 -27.41
C SER A 259 13.50 4.88 -28.71
N GLY A 260 12.25 4.40 -28.81
CA GLY A 260 11.70 3.73 -30.00
C GLY A 260 12.23 2.32 -30.26
N LYS A 261 12.91 1.69 -29.29
CA LYS A 261 13.48 0.35 -29.43
C LYS A 261 12.55 -0.74 -28.91
N ARG A 262 12.70 -1.94 -29.47
CA ARG A 262 11.78 -3.08 -29.30
C ARG A 262 12.52 -4.34 -28.89
N MET A 263 11.82 -5.24 -28.21
CA MET A 263 12.36 -6.55 -27.83
C MET A 263 12.07 -7.58 -28.93
N ASP A 264 10.85 -7.63 -29.44
CA ASP A 264 10.38 -8.63 -30.40
C ASP A 264 11.13 -8.67 -31.74
N ASN A 265 11.73 -7.55 -32.17
CA ASN A 265 12.53 -7.49 -33.40
C ASN A 265 14.03 -7.81 -33.17
N GLY A 266 14.41 -8.25 -31.98
CA GLY A 266 15.77 -8.63 -31.61
C GLY A 266 16.72 -7.46 -31.37
N TRP A 267 16.27 -6.20 -31.44
CA TRP A 267 17.15 -5.04 -31.19
C TRP A 267 17.79 -5.11 -29.81
N ALA A 268 17.00 -5.46 -28.78
CA ALA A 268 17.46 -5.54 -27.40
C ALA A 268 18.62 -6.55 -27.24
N MET A 269 18.46 -7.77 -27.78
CA MET A 269 19.52 -8.78 -27.70
C MET A 269 20.76 -8.38 -28.52
N ASN A 270 20.56 -7.86 -29.74
CA ASN A 270 21.66 -7.44 -30.62
C ASN A 270 22.50 -6.29 -30.05
N ASN A 271 21.91 -5.46 -29.18
CA ASN A 271 22.56 -4.29 -28.61
C ASN A 271 22.97 -4.46 -27.14
N LEU A 272 22.59 -5.57 -26.49
CA LEU A 272 22.82 -5.80 -25.06
C LEU A 272 24.28 -5.64 -24.63
N ASP A 273 25.22 -6.10 -25.46
CA ASP A 273 26.66 -5.94 -25.21
C ASP A 273 27.08 -4.47 -25.23
N ALA A 274 26.78 -3.76 -26.32
CA ALA A 274 27.16 -2.36 -26.48
C ALA A 274 26.45 -1.46 -25.46
N ALA A 275 25.17 -1.73 -25.20
CA ALA A 275 24.31 -0.95 -24.32
C ALA A 275 24.57 -1.22 -22.83
N VAL A 276 24.99 -2.43 -22.44
CA VAL A 276 25.09 -2.81 -21.02
C VAL A 276 26.33 -3.67 -20.71
N LEU A 277 26.42 -4.89 -21.25
CA LEU A 277 27.34 -5.91 -20.72
C LEU A 277 28.82 -5.60 -20.98
N LYS A 278 29.13 -4.92 -22.08
CA LYS A 278 30.49 -4.51 -22.48
C LYS A 278 30.65 -2.99 -22.53
N SER A 279 29.60 -2.24 -22.23
CA SER A 279 29.65 -0.78 -22.12
C SER A 279 30.73 -0.37 -21.10
N PRO A 280 31.60 0.62 -21.39
CA PRO A 280 32.54 1.13 -20.40
C PRO A 280 31.87 1.75 -19.17
N VAL A 281 30.58 2.09 -19.26
CA VAL A 281 29.80 2.71 -18.18
C VAL A 281 29.07 1.66 -17.34
N TYR A 282 28.43 0.69 -17.99
CA TYR A 282 27.47 -0.20 -17.33
C TYR A 282 27.96 -1.64 -17.11
N LYS A 283 29.12 -2.01 -17.67
CA LYS A 283 29.69 -3.37 -17.54
C LYS A 283 29.88 -3.83 -16.10
N ASP A 284 30.06 -2.91 -15.15
CA ASP A 284 30.30 -3.21 -13.74
C ASP A 284 29.01 -3.27 -12.90
N CYS A 285 27.83 -3.23 -13.53
CA CYS A 285 26.56 -3.36 -12.82
C CYS A 285 26.35 -4.75 -12.23
N ASP A 286 25.83 -4.82 -11.00
CA ASP A 286 25.48 -6.06 -10.30
C ASP A 286 24.21 -6.70 -10.90
N ALA A 287 23.26 -5.87 -11.33
CA ALA A 287 21.98 -6.29 -11.87
C ALA A 287 21.56 -5.48 -13.10
N VAL A 288 20.76 -6.11 -13.96
CA VAL A 288 20.19 -5.51 -15.17
C VAL A 288 18.67 -5.67 -15.12
N VAL A 289 17.96 -4.55 -15.01
CA VAL A 289 16.50 -4.47 -15.09
C VAL A 289 16.10 -4.29 -16.55
N VAL A 290 15.33 -5.23 -17.09
CA VAL A 290 14.85 -5.25 -18.47
C VAL A 290 13.44 -4.67 -18.53
N ALA A 291 13.30 -3.50 -19.15
CA ALA A 291 12.13 -2.64 -19.15
C ALA A 291 11.65 -2.32 -20.59
N PHE A 292 11.45 -3.36 -21.41
CA PHE A 292 10.90 -3.26 -22.77
C PHE A 292 9.48 -3.82 -22.83
N GLY A 293 8.67 -3.39 -23.79
CA GLY A 293 7.42 -4.06 -24.15
C GLY A 293 6.30 -3.13 -24.62
N LEU A 294 6.38 -1.83 -24.32
CA LEU A 294 5.39 -0.87 -24.80
C LEU A 294 5.38 -0.73 -26.32
N ASN A 295 6.56 -0.65 -26.94
CA ASN A 295 6.68 -0.57 -28.40
C ASN A 295 6.31 -1.88 -29.11
N ASP A 296 6.28 -2.99 -28.38
CA ASP A 296 5.98 -4.33 -28.89
C ASP A 296 4.46 -4.57 -28.88
N ALA A 297 3.76 -4.06 -27.87
CA ALA A 297 2.29 -4.14 -27.74
C ALA A 297 1.53 -3.37 -28.82
N ALA A 298 2.18 -2.44 -29.52
CA ALA A 298 1.57 -1.64 -30.58
C ALA A 298 1.42 -2.40 -31.93
N GLN A 299 1.63 -3.72 -31.96
CA GLN A 299 1.73 -4.52 -33.19
C GLN A 299 0.69 -5.65 -33.20
N THR A 300 0.09 -5.93 -34.35
CA THR A 300 -0.86 -7.04 -34.53
C THR A 300 -0.15 -8.38 -34.77
N GLY A 301 -0.64 -9.48 -34.17
CA GLY A 301 -0.20 -10.85 -34.50
C GLY A 301 0.97 -11.40 -33.66
N SER A 302 1.93 -12.08 -34.30
CA SER A 302 2.98 -12.95 -33.71
C SER A 302 4.04 -12.27 -32.82
N ALA A 303 3.82 -11.03 -32.40
CA ALA A 303 4.76 -10.23 -31.61
C ALA A 303 5.02 -10.82 -30.22
N LEU A 304 4.02 -11.49 -29.62
CA LEU A 304 4.14 -12.13 -28.31
C LEU A 304 5.20 -13.25 -28.30
N THR A 305 5.14 -14.17 -29.27
CA THR A 305 6.11 -15.29 -29.36
C THR A 305 7.53 -14.78 -29.57
N ALA A 306 7.71 -13.78 -30.44
CA ALA A 306 9.00 -13.16 -30.69
C ALA A 306 9.52 -12.41 -29.46
N HIS A 307 8.66 -11.64 -28.78
CA HIS A 307 9.00 -10.95 -27.54
C HIS A 307 9.50 -11.92 -26.45
N VAL A 308 8.78 -13.03 -26.25
CA VAL A 308 9.15 -14.05 -25.26
C VAL A 308 10.49 -14.68 -25.61
N SER A 309 10.69 -15.09 -26.87
CA SER A 309 11.95 -15.71 -27.32
C SER A 309 13.15 -14.77 -27.17
N GLU A 310 13.01 -13.49 -27.56
CA GLU A 310 14.09 -12.51 -27.44
C GLU A 310 14.35 -12.12 -25.97
N THR A 311 13.31 -12.03 -25.14
CA THR A 311 13.46 -11.79 -23.69
C THR A 311 14.24 -12.92 -23.04
N GLU A 312 13.96 -14.18 -23.41
CA GLU A 312 14.69 -15.35 -22.91
C GLU A 312 16.18 -15.31 -23.27
N LYS A 313 16.53 -14.92 -24.51
CA LYS A 313 17.92 -14.73 -24.93
C LYS A 313 18.64 -13.67 -24.10
N VAL A 314 17.97 -12.54 -23.85
CA VAL A 314 18.50 -11.45 -23.01
C VAL A 314 18.76 -11.92 -21.58
N ILE A 315 17.82 -12.64 -20.96
CA ILE A 315 17.97 -13.22 -19.61
C ILE A 315 19.20 -14.13 -19.56
N GLN A 316 19.30 -15.08 -20.50
CA GLN A 316 20.40 -16.04 -20.55
C GLN A 316 21.76 -15.34 -20.74
N ALA A 317 21.82 -14.29 -21.56
CA ALA A 317 23.03 -13.51 -21.76
C ALA A 317 23.46 -12.75 -20.49
N ILE A 318 22.52 -12.16 -19.74
CA ILE A 318 22.79 -11.49 -18.47
C ILE A 318 23.31 -12.49 -17.42
N LEU A 319 22.66 -13.66 -17.31
CA LEU A 319 23.09 -14.74 -16.41
C LEU A 319 24.50 -15.24 -16.76
N LYS A 320 24.78 -15.45 -18.06
CA LYS A 320 26.10 -15.86 -18.54
C LYS A 320 27.19 -14.81 -18.24
N ALA A 321 26.82 -13.54 -18.16
CA ALA A 321 27.71 -12.46 -17.74
C ALA A 321 27.90 -12.38 -16.20
N GLY A 322 27.29 -13.29 -15.43
CA GLY A 322 27.39 -13.34 -13.96
C GLY A 322 26.63 -12.23 -13.25
N LYS A 323 25.59 -11.66 -13.89
CA LYS A 323 24.77 -10.56 -13.35
C LYS A 323 23.37 -11.05 -12.99
N VAL A 324 22.67 -10.30 -12.13
CA VAL A 324 21.28 -10.59 -11.77
C VAL A 324 20.34 -9.96 -12.82
N PRO A 325 19.66 -10.74 -13.69
CA PRO A 325 18.58 -10.19 -14.50
C PRO A 325 17.35 -9.92 -13.64
N MET A 326 16.62 -8.87 -13.96
CA MET A 326 15.30 -8.58 -13.38
C MET A 326 14.39 -8.14 -14.52
N LEU A 327 13.17 -8.65 -14.60
CA LEU A 327 12.21 -8.12 -15.57
C LEU A 327 11.31 -7.07 -14.91
N MET A 328 10.95 -6.04 -15.66
CA MET A 328 9.96 -5.06 -15.27
C MET A 328 8.75 -5.15 -16.20
N SER A 329 7.56 -5.07 -15.61
CA SER A 329 6.33 -4.96 -16.40
C SER A 329 6.33 -3.66 -17.20
N SER A 330 5.67 -3.67 -18.34
CA SER A 330 5.52 -2.48 -19.19
C SER A 330 4.68 -1.43 -18.46
N ASP A 331 4.99 -0.14 -18.61
CA ASP A 331 4.21 0.94 -17.97
C ASP A 331 2.70 0.82 -18.25
N ALA A 332 1.89 1.30 -17.30
CA ALA A 332 0.49 1.58 -17.57
C ALA A 332 0.37 2.86 -18.40
N HIS A 333 -0.44 2.82 -19.44
CA HIS A 333 -0.71 3.96 -20.31
C HIS A 333 -2.17 3.97 -20.77
N TRP A 334 -2.64 5.11 -21.26
CA TRP A 334 -4.04 5.29 -21.62
C TRP A 334 -4.30 5.27 -23.14
N ARG A 335 -3.29 4.98 -23.97
CA ARG A 335 -3.48 4.76 -25.42
C ARG A 335 -4.13 3.38 -25.67
N SER A 336 -5.26 3.33 -26.38
CA SER A 336 -5.81 2.10 -26.97
C SER A 336 -5.19 1.83 -28.35
N HIS A 337 -5.19 0.57 -28.79
CA HIS A 337 -4.81 0.18 -30.17
C HIS A 337 -5.91 0.58 -31.17
N ASP A 338 -7.18 0.53 -30.76
CA ASP A 338 -8.35 0.89 -31.55
C ASP A 338 -9.00 2.17 -30.97
N ASP A 339 -9.07 3.21 -31.80
CA ASP A 339 -9.74 4.49 -31.59
C ASP A 339 -9.30 5.39 -30.42
N PHE A 340 -8.72 6.53 -30.83
CA PHE A 340 -8.47 7.76 -30.06
C PHE A 340 -9.77 8.41 -29.54
N ASP A 341 -10.64 7.69 -28.83
CA ASP A 341 -11.81 8.28 -28.17
C ASP A 341 -11.50 8.64 -26.70
N ASN A 342 -11.86 9.86 -26.37
CA ASN A 342 -11.62 10.60 -25.14
C ASN A 342 -12.40 10.08 -23.91
N THR A 343 -12.77 8.80 -23.83
CA THR A 343 -13.80 8.33 -22.87
C THR A 343 -13.33 8.12 -21.42
N GLY A 344 -12.04 8.26 -21.11
CA GLY A 344 -11.60 8.65 -19.76
C GLY A 344 -11.32 7.53 -18.74
N THR A 345 -11.21 6.26 -19.13
CA THR A 345 -10.72 5.16 -18.26
C THR A 345 -9.35 4.65 -18.70
N PRO A 346 -8.37 4.42 -17.79
CA PRO A 346 -7.12 3.74 -18.13
C PRO A 346 -7.44 2.32 -18.63
N TYR A 347 -7.16 2.05 -19.91
CA TYR A 347 -7.53 0.78 -20.54
C TYR A 347 -6.56 -0.33 -20.15
N GLU A 348 -7.10 -1.52 -19.84
CA GLU A 348 -6.34 -2.76 -19.94
C GLU A 348 -6.13 -3.06 -21.43
N ASN A 349 -4.93 -2.76 -21.93
CA ASN A 349 -4.51 -3.18 -23.26
C ASN A 349 -4.20 -4.69 -23.18
N THR A 350 -5.01 -5.52 -23.86
CA THR A 350 -4.92 -6.98 -23.81
C THR A 350 -3.52 -7.47 -24.16
N GLU A 351 -2.86 -6.84 -25.14
CA GLU A 351 -1.51 -7.17 -25.58
C GLU A 351 -0.46 -6.87 -24.49
N ILE A 352 -0.58 -5.74 -23.77
CA ILE A 352 0.29 -5.43 -22.63
C ILE A 352 0.10 -6.44 -21.49
N SER A 353 -1.14 -6.83 -21.21
CA SER A 353 -1.46 -7.84 -20.21
C SER A 353 -0.83 -9.19 -20.55
N GLU A 354 -0.92 -9.62 -21.81
CA GLU A 354 -0.29 -10.86 -22.31
C GLU A 354 1.24 -10.81 -22.22
N LEU A 355 1.86 -9.70 -22.63
CA LEU A 355 3.31 -9.51 -22.51
C LEU A 355 3.79 -9.53 -21.06
N ASN A 356 3.07 -8.84 -20.16
CA ASN A 356 3.39 -8.82 -18.74
C ASN A 356 3.22 -10.20 -18.09
N ALA A 357 2.15 -10.94 -18.44
CA ALA A 357 1.96 -12.31 -17.99
C ALA A 357 3.11 -13.22 -18.46
N ALA A 358 3.55 -13.09 -19.72
CA ALA A 358 4.67 -13.86 -20.24
C ALA A 358 6.01 -13.52 -19.55
N LYS A 359 6.26 -12.24 -19.23
CA LYS A 359 7.42 -11.84 -18.40
C LYS A 359 7.37 -12.45 -17.00
N ARG A 360 6.19 -12.48 -16.34
CA ARG A 360 6.03 -13.14 -15.03
C ARG A 360 6.37 -14.63 -15.14
N ALA A 361 5.89 -15.31 -16.17
CA ALA A 361 6.19 -16.72 -16.42
C ALA A 361 7.70 -16.97 -16.62
N LEU A 362 8.39 -16.11 -17.37
CA LEU A 362 9.84 -16.17 -17.52
C LEU A 362 10.57 -15.93 -16.19
N CYS A 363 10.09 -15.00 -15.35
CA CYS A 363 10.69 -14.77 -14.04
C CYS A 363 10.61 -15.98 -13.13
N VAL A 364 9.46 -16.67 -13.11
CA VAL A 364 9.27 -17.92 -12.38
C VAL A 364 10.21 -19.00 -12.93
N ARG A 365 10.24 -19.18 -14.26
CA ARG A 365 11.06 -20.20 -14.93
C ARG A 365 12.56 -20.06 -14.63
N TYR A 366 13.06 -18.84 -14.58
CA TYR A 366 14.48 -18.54 -14.35
C TYR A 366 14.81 -18.22 -12.89
N GLU A 367 13.81 -18.23 -11.99
CA GLU A 367 13.93 -17.83 -10.58
C GLU A 367 14.49 -16.41 -10.38
N ILE A 368 14.12 -15.50 -11.27
CA ILE A 368 14.63 -14.12 -11.29
C ILE A 368 13.59 -13.12 -10.78
N PRO A 369 14.02 -11.96 -10.26
CA PRO A 369 13.09 -10.94 -9.78
C PRO A 369 12.21 -10.33 -10.88
N TYR A 370 10.98 -10.05 -10.49
CA TYR A 370 10.01 -9.30 -11.28
C TYR A 370 9.63 -8.00 -10.56
N ILE A 371 9.67 -6.89 -11.27
CA ILE A 371 9.24 -5.57 -10.79
C ILE A 371 7.89 -5.24 -11.44
N GLU A 372 6.86 -5.09 -10.61
CA GLU A 372 5.52 -4.73 -11.08
C GLU A 372 5.38 -3.21 -11.16
N MET A 373 5.44 -2.67 -12.38
CA MET A 373 5.22 -1.26 -12.69
C MET A 373 3.77 -0.98 -13.12
N HIS A 374 3.25 -1.74 -14.08
CA HIS A 374 1.93 -1.60 -14.68
C HIS A 374 0.81 -1.46 -13.64
N ASP A 375 0.61 -2.48 -12.81
CA ASP A 375 -0.53 -2.52 -11.88
C ASP A 375 -0.42 -1.41 -10.84
N ARG A 376 0.79 -1.14 -10.35
CA ARG A 376 1.09 -0.09 -9.36
C ARG A 376 0.85 1.30 -9.93
N GLN A 377 1.27 1.53 -11.17
CA GLN A 377 1.08 2.79 -11.86
C GLN A 377 -0.40 3.01 -12.19
N ARG A 378 -1.12 1.96 -12.60
CA ARG A 378 -2.58 1.99 -12.80
C ARG A 378 -3.32 2.32 -11.50
N ASP A 379 -2.97 1.67 -10.39
CA ASP A 379 -3.55 1.97 -9.08
C ASP A 379 -3.34 3.44 -8.69
N TRP A 380 -2.14 3.97 -8.91
CA TRP A 380 -1.86 5.38 -8.68
C TRP A 380 -2.73 6.29 -9.57
N MET A 381 -2.85 6.00 -10.87
CA MET A 381 -3.69 6.78 -11.79
C MET A 381 -5.16 6.79 -11.37
N ASN A 382 -5.65 5.69 -10.80
CA ASN A 382 -7.06 5.52 -10.41
C ASN A 382 -7.37 6.09 -9.01
N ARG A 383 -6.44 6.01 -8.07
CA ARG A 383 -6.70 6.30 -6.63
C ARG A 383 -6.13 7.64 -6.16
N ASN A 384 -5.31 8.32 -6.96
CA ASN A 384 -4.76 9.62 -6.60
C ASN A 384 -5.77 10.76 -6.84
N GLY A 385 -6.78 10.85 -5.97
CA GLY A 385 -7.88 11.83 -6.09
C GLY A 385 -7.52 13.30 -5.82
N GLY A 386 -6.29 13.61 -5.38
CA GLY A 386 -5.99 14.88 -4.68
C GLY A 386 -5.29 16.00 -5.46
N SER A 387 -4.45 15.75 -6.46
CA SER A 387 -3.58 16.85 -6.95
C SER A 387 -3.00 16.75 -8.36
N THR A 388 -3.21 15.64 -9.07
CA THR A 388 -2.49 15.39 -10.32
C THR A 388 -3.37 14.70 -11.34
N TRP A 389 -3.83 15.46 -12.32
CA TRP A 389 -4.53 14.90 -13.46
C TRP A 389 -3.51 14.19 -14.36
N TRP A 390 -3.65 12.88 -14.55
CA TRP A 390 -2.67 12.07 -15.28
C TRP A 390 -2.44 12.57 -16.72
N ARG A 391 -3.44 13.22 -17.37
CA ARG A 391 -3.25 13.86 -18.68
C ARG A 391 -2.26 15.03 -18.66
N LYS A 392 -2.01 15.64 -17.51
CA LYS A 392 -0.93 16.64 -17.35
C LYS A 392 0.44 15.99 -17.15
N ILE A 393 0.44 14.78 -16.59
CA ILE A 393 1.66 14.03 -16.31
C ILE A 393 2.18 13.34 -17.56
N ALA A 394 1.31 12.70 -18.34
CA ALA A 394 1.66 12.10 -19.62
C ALA A 394 0.71 12.63 -20.72
N PRO A 395 0.95 13.87 -21.23
CA PRO A 395 0.07 14.52 -22.19
C PRO A 395 -0.14 13.75 -23.47
N ASP A 396 0.84 12.94 -23.87
CA ASP A 396 0.84 12.24 -25.13
C ASP A 396 0.22 10.83 -25.06
N GLY A 397 -0.08 10.29 -23.89
CA GLY A 397 -0.42 8.85 -23.80
C GLY A 397 0.39 8.07 -22.80
N MET A 398 1.68 8.34 -22.76
CA MET A 398 2.68 7.30 -22.53
C MET A 398 3.95 7.85 -21.86
N HIS A 399 4.45 9.01 -22.30
CA HIS A 399 5.69 9.57 -21.78
C HIS A 399 5.39 10.55 -20.66
N ALA A 400 5.79 10.17 -19.45
CA ALA A 400 5.62 10.96 -18.25
C ALA A 400 6.56 12.17 -18.20
N ASN A 401 6.09 13.27 -17.62
CA ASN A 401 6.91 14.38 -17.18
C ASN A 401 7.71 14.02 -15.90
N ASP A 402 8.40 15.01 -15.33
CA ASP A 402 9.22 14.84 -14.11
C ASP A 402 8.49 14.19 -12.94
N GLU A 403 7.22 14.55 -12.72
CA GLU A 403 6.41 14.01 -11.64
C GLU A 403 6.05 12.54 -11.88
N GLY A 404 5.68 12.18 -13.11
CA GLY A 404 5.43 10.77 -13.42
C GLY A 404 6.71 9.91 -13.35
N HIS A 405 7.87 10.45 -13.73
CA HIS A 405 9.15 9.78 -13.51
C HIS A 405 9.49 9.62 -12.02
N GLN A 406 9.12 10.60 -11.17
CA GLN A 406 9.26 10.49 -9.72
C GLN A 406 8.36 9.39 -9.14
N ILE A 407 7.12 9.27 -9.63
CA ILE A 407 6.20 8.20 -9.23
C ILE A 407 6.73 6.83 -9.63
N LYS A 408 7.22 6.66 -10.86
CA LYS A 408 7.86 5.41 -11.30
C LYS A 408 9.01 5.02 -10.36
N ALA A 409 9.85 5.99 -9.99
CA ALA A 409 10.92 5.75 -9.03
C ALA A 409 10.38 5.32 -7.65
N CYS A 410 9.30 5.92 -7.16
CA CYS A 410 8.65 5.53 -5.91
C CYS A 410 8.07 4.11 -5.96
N ILE A 411 7.44 3.72 -7.07
CA ILE A 411 6.89 2.36 -7.28
C ILE A 411 7.98 1.30 -7.27
N ILE A 412 9.15 1.60 -7.86
CA ILE A 412 10.28 0.67 -7.83
C ILE A 412 10.89 0.64 -6.43
N ALA A 413 11.06 1.80 -5.79
CA ALA A 413 11.57 1.91 -4.43
C ALA A 413 10.70 1.12 -3.45
N GLU A 414 9.38 1.17 -3.60
CA GLU A 414 8.42 0.38 -2.83
C GLU A 414 8.73 -1.12 -2.84
N GLN A 415 9.22 -1.66 -3.96
CA GLN A 415 9.51 -3.09 -4.10
C GLN A 415 10.92 -3.46 -3.62
N LEU A 416 11.84 -2.49 -3.68
CA LEU A 416 13.22 -2.62 -3.21
C LEU A 416 13.39 -2.25 -1.73
N ILE A 417 12.38 -1.68 -1.08
CA ILE A 417 12.40 -1.31 0.33
C ILE A 417 11.38 -2.18 1.10
N PRO A 418 11.81 -3.24 1.79
CA PRO A 418 10.90 -4.10 2.55
C PRO A 418 10.40 -3.48 3.87
N GLU A 419 11.08 -2.50 4.45
CA GLU A 419 10.73 -1.91 5.75
C GLU A 419 9.71 -0.76 5.68
N LEU A 420 8.97 -0.64 4.58
CA LEU A 420 7.91 0.36 4.47
C LEU A 420 6.72 0.00 5.36
N TYR A 421 6.15 1.02 5.99
CA TYR A 421 4.76 0.96 6.45
C TYR A 421 3.85 0.98 5.22
N ARG A 422 2.93 0.02 5.10
CA ARG A 422 2.02 -0.08 3.95
C ARG A 422 0.61 0.10 4.44
N VAL A 423 -0.01 1.20 4.02
CA VAL A 423 -1.32 1.61 4.54
C VAL A 423 -2.33 1.75 3.41
N GLY A 424 -3.57 1.35 3.71
CA GLY A 424 -4.73 1.47 2.82
C GLY A 424 -5.98 1.78 3.65
N ARG A 425 -7.13 1.94 3.00
CA ARG A 425 -8.39 2.43 3.61
C ARG A 425 -8.87 1.65 4.84
N HIS A 426 -8.47 0.39 4.97
CA HIS A 426 -8.88 -0.51 6.05
C HIS A 426 -7.73 -1.04 6.91
N VAL A 427 -6.51 -0.53 6.68
CA VAL A 427 -5.32 -0.93 7.45
C VAL A 427 -5.06 0.13 8.51
N LEU A 428 -5.24 -0.24 9.77
CA LEU A 428 -4.73 0.55 10.91
C LEU A 428 -3.23 0.30 11.01
N GLU A 429 -2.44 1.36 10.98
CA GLU A 429 -1.00 1.27 11.22
C GLU A 429 -0.59 2.22 12.35
N ARG A 430 0.27 1.73 13.25
CA ARG A 430 0.83 2.51 14.35
C ARG A 430 2.34 2.58 14.21
N ILE A 431 2.87 3.79 14.10
CA ILE A 431 4.31 4.03 14.03
C ILE A 431 4.76 4.39 15.44
N ASN A 432 5.34 3.40 16.11
CA ASN A 432 5.85 3.51 17.48
C ASN A 432 7.38 3.57 17.48
N TRP A 433 7.95 4.07 18.56
CA TRP A 433 9.40 4.25 18.72
C TRP A 433 10.16 2.92 18.79
N GLN A 434 9.48 1.82 19.16
CA GLN A 434 10.07 0.48 19.23
C GLN A 434 10.08 -0.25 17.90
N ASP A 435 9.35 0.25 16.91
CA ASP A 435 9.32 -0.39 15.61
C ASP A 435 10.61 -0.07 14.86
N ALA A 436 11.35 -1.09 14.46
CA ALA A 436 12.59 -0.93 13.70
C ALA A 436 12.36 -0.13 12.40
N ARG A 437 11.16 -0.18 11.82
CA ARG A 437 10.76 0.59 10.64
C ARG A 437 10.65 2.11 10.93
N ALA A 438 10.46 2.51 12.18
CA ALA A 438 10.47 3.92 12.61
C ALA A 438 11.90 4.49 12.73
N ARG A 439 12.92 3.61 12.70
CA ARG A 439 14.35 3.96 12.68
C ARG A 439 14.80 4.84 13.83
N PHE A 440 14.22 4.61 15.01
CA PHE A 440 14.63 5.28 16.23
C PHE A 440 16.04 4.84 16.65
N PRO A 441 17.06 5.73 16.68
CA PRO A 441 18.45 5.31 16.81
C PRO A 441 18.99 5.33 18.25
N TYR A 442 18.18 5.75 19.22
CA TYR A 442 18.64 5.99 20.59
C TYR A 442 18.20 4.89 21.56
N ALA A 443 18.94 4.74 22.65
CA ALA A 443 18.53 3.90 23.76
C ALA A 443 17.37 4.57 24.53
N TYR A 444 16.38 3.78 24.93
CA TYR A 444 15.23 4.22 25.71
C TYR A 444 15.10 3.37 26.96
N ASP A 445 14.48 3.91 28.01
CA ASP A 445 14.14 3.15 29.20
C ASP A 445 12.62 2.89 29.20
N PRO A 446 12.18 1.64 29.43
CA PRO A 446 10.77 1.37 29.67
C PRO A 446 10.38 2.00 31.01
N TYR A 447 9.42 2.90 30.98
CA TYR A 447 8.87 3.55 32.15
C TYR A 447 7.52 2.91 32.49
N PHE A 448 7.45 2.31 33.67
CA PHE A 448 6.24 1.70 34.22
C PHE A 448 5.69 2.63 35.30
N ASP A 449 4.50 3.17 35.10
CA ASP A 449 3.77 3.87 36.16
C ASP A 449 2.69 2.96 36.73
N PRO A 450 2.84 2.44 37.95
CA PRO A 450 1.77 1.72 38.62
C PRO A 450 0.72 2.71 39.14
N ILE A 451 -0.19 3.18 38.28
CA ILE A 451 -1.39 3.85 38.79
C ILE A 451 -2.35 2.79 39.34
N VAL A 452 -2.83 3.08 40.54
CA VAL A 452 -3.64 2.30 41.46
C VAL A 452 -5.07 2.08 40.92
N ASP A 453 -5.24 1.44 39.77
CA ASP A 453 -6.37 0.55 39.51
C ASP A 453 -6.13 -0.29 38.26
N SER A 454 -6.54 -1.54 38.33
CA SER A 454 -6.04 -2.70 37.59
C SER A 454 -6.44 -2.82 36.10
N ALA A 455 -6.60 -1.73 35.34
CA ALA A 455 -7.23 -1.80 34.00
C ALA A 455 -6.40 -1.32 32.78
N SER A 456 -5.20 -0.75 32.92
CA SER A 456 -4.36 -0.42 31.74
C SER A 456 -2.88 -0.66 31.97
N MET A 457 -2.32 -1.70 31.32
CA MET A 457 -0.87 -1.87 31.18
C MET A 457 -0.34 -0.76 30.26
N GLN A 458 0.55 0.11 30.74
CA GLN A 458 1.08 1.23 29.96
C GLN A 458 2.61 1.12 29.86
N ASN A 459 3.11 0.67 28.71
CA ASN A 459 4.54 0.70 28.39
C ASN A 459 4.89 2.10 27.86
N ASN A 460 5.35 2.99 28.73
CA ASN A 460 5.80 4.32 28.32
C ASN A 460 7.28 4.28 27.94
N PHE A 461 7.65 4.91 26.81
CA PHE A 461 9.05 5.04 26.40
C PHE A 461 9.53 6.44 26.67
N GLN A 462 10.61 6.52 27.43
CA GLN A 462 11.26 7.77 27.75
C GLN A 462 12.73 7.73 27.35
N VAL A 463 13.21 8.86 26.83
CA VAL A 463 14.62 9.08 26.52
C VAL A 463 15.15 10.12 27.49
N HIS A 464 16.14 9.74 28.29
CA HIS A 464 16.74 10.65 29.26
C HIS A 464 17.46 11.83 28.58
N PRO A 465 17.50 13.01 29.24
CA PRO A 465 18.39 14.10 28.85
C PRO A 465 19.81 13.61 28.55
N GLY A 466 20.36 14.04 27.41
CA GLY A 466 21.72 13.67 26.98
C GLY A 466 21.85 12.32 26.28
N ARG A 467 20.79 11.50 26.18
CA ARG A 467 20.79 10.28 25.36
C ARG A 467 20.38 10.50 23.91
N PHE A 468 19.95 11.71 23.56
CA PHE A 468 19.70 12.13 22.19
C PHE A 468 20.52 13.38 21.86
N VAL A 469 20.82 13.56 20.58
CA VAL A 469 21.48 14.78 20.09
C VAL A 469 20.41 15.86 19.84
N PRO A 470 20.56 17.09 20.39
CA PRO A 470 19.60 18.16 20.14
C PRO A 470 19.38 18.42 18.65
N GLY A 471 18.13 18.57 18.24
CA GLY A 471 17.72 18.78 16.85
C GLY A 471 17.81 17.56 15.94
N ALA A 472 18.31 16.42 16.42
CA ALA A 472 18.47 15.23 15.61
C ALA A 472 17.13 14.55 15.27
N THR A 473 17.12 13.78 14.20
CA THR A 473 15.98 12.92 13.86
C THR A 473 15.80 11.82 14.90
N LEU A 474 14.59 11.74 15.44
CA LEU A 474 14.14 10.68 16.35
C LEU A 474 13.43 9.59 15.56
N ILE A 475 12.43 9.96 14.75
CA ILE A 475 11.71 9.01 13.88
C ILE A 475 11.98 9.38 12.43
N ASP A 476 12.28 8.38 11.60
CA ASP A 476 12.36 8.48 10.15
C ASP A 476 11.54 7.33 9.54
N ALA A 477 10.22 7.48 9.53
CA ALA A 477 9.31 6.45 9.05
C ALA A 477 8.97 6.67 7.58
N TRP A 478 9.06 5.60 6.78
CA TRP A 478 8.70 5.62 5.37
C TRP A 478 7.41 4.83 5.14
N VAL A 479 6.45 5.48 4.51
CA VAL A 479 5.07 5.00 4.39
C VAL A 479 4.69 4.95 2.92
N TRP A 480 4.31 3.78 2.43
CA TRP A 480 3.56 3.66 1.18
C TRP A 480 2.06 3.79 1.46
N CYS A 481 1.48 4.89 0.99
CA CYS A 481 0.06 5.16 1.08
C CYS A 481 -0.66 4.66 -0.18
N GLY A 482 -1.34 3.52 -0.08
CA GLY A 482 -2.06 2.88 -1.19
C GLY A 482 -3.43 3.47 -1.49
N GLU A 483 -3.83 4.53 -0.78
CA GLU A 483 -5.09 5.25 -0.96
C GLU A 483 -4.84 6.74 -0.78
N GLY A 484 -5.50 7.59 -1.57
CA GLY A 484 -5.44 9.03 -1.36
C GLY A 484 -6.13 9.44 -0.07
N ASP A 485 -5.62 10.49 0.57
CA ASP A 485 -6.25 11.19 1.69
C ASP A 485 -6.48 10.33 2.95
N LEU A 486 -5.53 9.47 3.31
CA LEU A 486 -5.60 8.74 4.59
C LEU A 486 -5.26 9.65 5.78
N PRO A 487 -6.05 9.65 6.86
CA PRO A 487 -5.79 10.51 8.02
C PRO A 487 -4.51 10.08 8.75
N LEU A 488 -3.63 11.04 9.02
CA LEU A 488 -2.45 10.87 9.87
C LEU A 488 -2.62 11.66 11.17
N LEU A 489 -2.58 10.93 12.28
CA LEU A 489 -2.64 11.49 13.63
C LEU A 489 -1.34 11.22 14.37
N TYR A 490 -1.00 12.11 15.30
CA TYR A 490 0.00 11.87 16.33
C TYR A 490 -0.67 11.83 17.69
N ARG A 491 -0.55 10.73 18.42
CA ARG A 491 -1.01 10.59 19.79
C ARG A 491 0.13 10.95 20.72
N ALA A 492 0.04 12.15 21.28
CA ALA A 492 1.06 12.65 22.20
C ALA A 492 0.89 12.04 23.60
N ILE A 493 2.01 11.81 24.28
CA ILE A 493 2.07 11.50 25.71
C ILE A 493 2.57 12.75 26.43
N SER A 494 1.77 13.31 27.33
CA SER A 494 2.10 14.58 28.01
C SER A 494 2.39 15.72 27.01
N ASP A 495 3.29 16.63 27.36
CA ASP A 495 3.97 17.63 26.53
C ASP A 495 5.20 17.05 25.77
N GLY A 496 5.32 15.72 25.72
CA GLY A 496 6.54 15.05 25.25
C GLY A 496 7.77 15.29 26.13
N GLY A 497 7.62 15.86 27.34
CA GLY A 497 8.73 16.23 28.23
C GLY A 497 9.35 17.61 27.93
N GLN A 498 8.71 18.41 27.09
CA GLN A 498 9.20 19.71 26.58
C GLN A 498 8.56 20.90 27.32
N ASN A 499 9.04 21.14 28.54
CA ASN A 499 8.51 22.18 29.43
C ASN A 499 8.72 23.61 28.87
N LYS A 500 7.71 24.49 29.03
CA LYS A 500 7.74 25.92 28.61
C LYS A 500 8.89 26.70 29.23
N ASN A 501 9.29 26.31 30.45
CA ASN A 501 10.34 27.03 31.18
C ASN A 501 11.73 26.80 30.59
N ASP A 502 11.90 25.74 29.79
CA ASP A 502 13.22 25.32 29.27
C ASP A 502 13.39 25.61 27.76
N LEU A 503 12.29 25.74 27.02
CA LEU A 503 12.30 25.81 25.55
C LEU A 503 11.43 26.94 25.02
N THR A 504 11.95 27.65 24.01
CA THR A 504 11.13 28.50 23.15
C THR A 504 10.44 27.66 22.08
N ILE A 505 9.48 28.27 21.38
CA ILE A 505 8.74 27.60 20.31
C ILE A 505 9.64 27.16 19.15
N GLU A 506 10.76 27.85 18.94
CA GLU A 506 11.76 27.50 17.91
C GLU A 506 12.65 26.33 18.36
N ASP A 507 12.76 26.09 19.67
CA ASP A 507 13.64 25.05 20.22
C ASP A 507 12.97 23.68 20.28
N VAL A 508 11.67 23.56 20.00
CA VAL A 508 10.93 22.33 20.25
C VAL A 508 11.03 21.36 19.09
N GLY A 509 10.86 20.07 19.40
CA GLY A 509 10.85 19.04 18.37
C GLY A 509 9.72 19.25 17.38
N ARG A 510 9.98 18.89 16.11
CA ARG A 510 9.07 19.11 14.98
C ARG A 510 8.71 17.81 14.29
N ILE A 511 7.48 17.72 13.83
CA ILE A 511 6.99 16.69 12.93
C ILE A 511 6.98 17.25 11.52
N LYS A 512 7.65 16.54 10.61
CA LYS A 512 7.72 16.87 9.19
C LYS A 512 7.19 15.71 8.36
N VAL A 513 6.39 16.00 7.34
CA VAL A 513 5.90 15.00 6.39
C VAL A 513 6.26 15.44 4.99
N TYR A 514 6.94 14.57 4.26
CA TYR A 514 7.36 14.77 2.88
C TYR A 514 6.57 13.85 1.97
N GLN A 515 6.06 14.40 0.87
CA GLN A 515 5.52 13.61 -0.24
C GLN A 515 6.66 13.33 -1.22
N LEU A 516 7.18 12.11 -1.21
CA LEU A 516 8.29 11.72 -2.08
C LEU A 516 7.83 11.39 -3.50
N SER A 517 6.52 11.27 -3.70
CA SER A 517 5.85 11.15 -4.98
C SER A 517 5.72 12.48 -5.75
N ALA A 518 5.99 13.64 -5.13
CA ALA A 518 5.84 14.95 -5.75
C ALA A 518 7.08 15.37 -6.57
N ALA A 519 6.91 16.32 -7.50
CA ALA A 519 8.01 16.82 -8.34
C ALA A 519 9.20 17.37 -7.53
N ASP A 520 8.92 18.09 -6.44
CA ASP A 520 9.91 18.54 -5.45
C ASP A 520 9.73 17.74 -4.16
N THR A 521 10.73 16.93 -3.84
CA THR A 521 10.74 16.05 -2.66
C THR A 521 11.47 16.66 -1.47
N SER A 522 12.04 17.87 -1.64
CA SER A 522 12.85 18.54 -0.62
C SER A 522 12.02 19.38 0.35
N VAL A 523 10.80 19.74 -0.04
CA VAL A 523 9.89 20.57 0.76
C VAL A 523 8.87 19.69 1.48
N PRO A 524 8.75 19.79 2.81
CA PRO A 524 7.73 19.06 3.54
C PRO A 524 6.34 19.66 3.27
N ILE A 525 5.34 18.80 3.06
CA ILE A 525 3.91 19.18 2.98
C ILE A 525 3.30 19.46 4.35
N TYR A 526 4.00 19.09 5.42
CA TYR A 526 3.68 19.44 6.80
C TYR A 526 4.99 19.65 7.56
N ASP A 527 5.16 20.78 8.23
CA ASP A 527 6.31 21.06 9.11
C ASP A 527 5.82 21.89 10.30
N LYS A 528 5.51 21.22 11.40
CA LYS A 528 4.96 21.85 12.62
C LYS A 528 5.56 21.22 13.87
N GLU A 529 5.43 21.92 14.97
CA GLU A 529 5.92 21.48 16.28
C GLU A 529 5.09 20.32 16.80
N ILE A 530 5.67 19.54 17.70
CA ILE A 530 4.92 18.50 18.40
C ILE A 530 3.85 19.17 19.27
N ASN A 531 2.61 18.71 19.18
CA ASN A 531 1.51 19.28 19.96
C ASN A 531 1.73 19.03 21.46
N GLY A 532 1.32 19.98 22.30
CA GLY A 532 1.47 19.92 23.76
C GLY A 532 2.70 20.64 24.35
N VAL A 533 3.62 21.16 23.52
CA VAL A 533 4.78 21.95 23.96
C VAL A 533 4.38 23.11 24.88
N GLY A 534 5.11 23.30 25.98
CA GLY A 534 4.92 24.45 26.85
C GLY A 534 3.76 24.33 27.85
N ILE A 535 3.26 23.12 28.06
CA ILE A 535 2.27 22.80 29.08
C ILE A 535 3.02 21.97 30.11
N THR A 536 3.03 22.36 31.39
CA THR A 536 3.43 21.44 32.47
C THR A 536 2.16 20.76 32.97
N PRO A 537 1.83 19.52 32.55
CA PRO A 537 0.72 18.81 33.16
C PRO A 537 1.19 18.43 34.57
N TYR A 538 0.40 18.76 35.59
CA TYR A 538 0.75 18.39 36.97
C TYR A 538 0.66 16.87 37.20
N ILE A 539 0.04 16.14 36.27
CA ILE A 539 0.10 14.69 36.15
C ILE A 539 0.77 14.33 34.82
N LYS A 540 1.91 13.65 34.89
CA LYS A 540 2.75 13.21 33.75
C LYS A 540 2.09 12.17 32.82
N HIS A 541 0.77 11.92 32.94
CA HIS A 541 0.12 10.66 32.51
C HIS A 541 -1.27 10.85 31.88
N VAL A 542 -1.49 11.94 31.13
CA VAL A 542 -2.67 12.04 30.28
C VAL A 542 -2.31 11.51 28.88
N PHE A 543 -2.71 10.27 28.61
CA PHE A 543 -2.37 9.53 27.39
C PHE A 543 -3.30 9.87 26.22
N ASP A 544 -2.82 9.60 25.01
CA ASP A 544 -3.61 9.52 23.77
C ASP A 544 -4.29 10.81 23.29
N ARG A 545 -3.73 11.99 23.58
CA ARG A 545 -4.17 13.26 23.00
C ARG A 545 -4.09 13.20 21.45
N PRO A 546 -5.21 13.09 20.71
CA PRO A 546 -5.14 12.96 19.26
C PRO A 546 -4.81 14.32 18.66
N CYS A 547 -3.66 14.45 18.02
CA CYS A 547 -3.34 15.61 17.21
C CYS A 547 -3.45 15.25 15.73
N ARG A 548 -4.34 15.94 15.02
CA ARG A 548 -4.50 15.74 13.59
C ARG A 548 -3.41 16.51 12.85
N LEU A 549 -2.62 15.80 12.05
CA LEU A 549 -1.51 16.41 11.32
C LEU A 549 -1.96 16.85 9.92
N LEU A 550 -2.24 15.88 9.04
CA LEU A 550 -2.72 16.07 7.68
C LEU A 550 -3.40 14.78 7.18
N ARG A 551 -3.86 14.79 5.92
CA ARG A 551 -4.15 13.56 5.20
C ARG A 551 -2.98 13.22 4.29
N LEU A 552 -2.52 11.97 4.34
CA LEU A 552 -1.41 11.49 3.53
C LEU A 552 -1.84 11.42 2.05
N PRO A 553 -1.03 11.96 1.13
CA PRO A 553 -1.24 11.77 -0.29
C PRO A 553 -0.91 10.34 -0.70
N TYR A 554 -1.43 9.90 -1.85
CA TYR A 554 -1.11 8.60 -2.42
C TYR A 554 0.40 8.48 -2.73
N GLY A 555 0.96 7.30 -2.50
CA GLY A 555 2.32 6.93 -2.86
C GLY A 555 3.29 7.01 -1.68
N LEU A 556 4.57 7.20 -1.98
CA LEU A 556 5.62 7.15 -0.97
C LEU A 556 5.71 8.47 -0.19
N CYS A 557 5.55 8.38 1.12
CA CYS A 557 5.67 9.48 2.07
C CYS A 557 6.78 9.19 3.09
N ARG A 558 7.39 10.24 3.62
CA ARG A 558 8.39 10.16 4.70
C ARG A 558 7.96 11.05 5.86
N ILE A 559 7.81 10.45 7.03
CA ILE A 559 7.41 11.11 8.29
C ILE A 559 8.65 11.19 9.17
N ILE A 560 9.05 12.41 9.50
CA ILE A 560 10.19 12.71 10.36
C ILE A 560 9.70 13.34 11.65
N MET A 561 10.17 12.84 12.80
CA MET A 561 10.05 13.53 14.09
C MET A 561 11.44 13.91 14.55
N THR A 562 11.64 15.17 14.95
CA THR A 562 12.93 15.70 15.41
C THR A 562 12.92 15.94 16.91
N ALA A 563 14.09 15.81 17.52
CA ALA A 563 14.34 16.17 18.90
C ALA A 563 14.29 17.69 19.07
N PRO A 564 14.04 18.18 20.30
CA PRO A 564 14.22 19.60 20.61
C PRO A 564 15.64 20.05 20.26
N ALA A 565 15.80 21.28 19.77
CA ALA A 565 17.08 21.88 19.40
C ALA A 565 17.99 22.17 20.60
N LYS A 566 17.49 22.01 21.84
CA LYS A 566 18.24 22.13 23.09
C LYS A 566 18.12 20.87 23.95
N SER A 567 19.07 20.70 24.86
CA SER A 567 18.99 19.68 25.89
C SER A 567 17.82 19.94 26.82
N LEU A 568 17.10 18.87 27.18
CA LEU A 568 15.98 18.95 28.11
C LEU A 568 16.43 18.82 29.56
N SER A 569 15.66 19.39 30.49
CA SER A 569 15.78 19.11 31.92
C SER A 569 15.04 17.81 32.31
N ASN A 570 14.03 17.41 31.52
CA ASN A 570 13.17 16.24 31.74
C ASN A 570 13.34 15.18 30.64
N ASN A 571 12.86 13.97 30.90
CA ASN A 571 12.86 12.90 29.91
C ASN A 571 11.91 13.24 28.76
N LEU A 572 12.35 12.93 27.54
CA LEU A 572 11.54 13.03 26.34
C LEU A 572 10.60 11.82 26.27
N PHE A 573 9.28 12.06 26.20
CA PHE A 573 8.27 11.01 26.12
C PHE A 573 7.79 10.84 24.68
N GLY A 574 7.91 9.61 24.18
CA GLY A 574 7.55 9.28 22.81
C GLY A 574 6.10 8.84 22.66
N GLY A 575 5.26 9.68 22.08
CA GLY A 575 3.95 9.27 21.55
C GLY A 575 4.07 8.43 20.28
N HIS A 576 2.96 8.16 19.60
CA HIS A 576 2.96 7.38 18.35
C HIS A 576 2.13 8.00 17.25
N PHE A 577 2.45 7.66 16.00
CA PHE A 577 1.58 8.03 14.88
C PHE A 577 0.54 6.95 14.65
N GLU A 578 -0.65 7.36 14.24
CA GLU A 578 -1.69 6.47 13.77
C GLU A 578 -2.12 6.87 12.36
N ILE A 579 -2.19 5.88 11.48
CA ILE A 579 -2.80 6.01 10.16
C ILE A 579 -4.04 5.14 10.16
N ASN A 580 -5.18 5.73 9.78
CA ASN A 580 -6.50 5.10 9.88
C ASN A 580 -6.82 4.68 11.35
N PRO A 581 -6.79 5.64 12.29
CA PRO A 581 -6.78 5.39 13.75
C PRO A 581 -8.05 4.67 14.24
N SER A 582 -7.95 3.77 15.21
CA SER A 582 -9.13 3.18 15.87
C SER A 582 -8.89 2.85 17.35
N TYR A 583 -9.82 3.25 18.23
CA TYR A 583 -9.94 2.70 19.60
C TYR A 583 -11.32 2.94 20.31
N LYS A 584 -11.44 2.46 21.56
CA LYS A 584 -12.59 1.82 22.25
C LYS A 584 -13.58 2.76 22.97
N MET A 585 -14.88 2.52 22.71
CA MET A 585 -15.95 2.42 23.71
C MET A 585 -16.91 1.31 23.23
N ILE A 586 -17.46 0.50 24.16
CA ILE A 586 -18.15 -0.78 23.93
C ILE A 586 -19.46 -0.61 23.10
N GLU A 587 -19.81 -1.64 22.33
CA GLU A 587 -20.87 -1.72 21.30
C GLU A 587 -22.29 -1.29 21.70
N LYS A 588 -23.03 -0.70 20.73
CA LYS A 588 -24.32 -1.18 20.17
C LYS A 588 -24.61 -0.44 18.83
N LYS A 589 -25.01 -1.17 17.77
CA LYS A 589 -25.12 -0.73 16.34
C LYS A 589 -26.51 -0.11 15.95
N PRO A 590 -26.82 0.17 14.65
CA PRO A 590 -26.67 1.44 13.88
C PRO A 590 -28.02 1.93 13.25
N PHE A 591 -28.09 2.95 12.35
CA PHE A 591 -28.95 3.03 11.11
C PHE A 591 -28.90 4.38 10.33
N PHE A 592 -29.18 4.35 9.00
CA PHE A 592 -28.95 5.35 7.90
C PHE A 592 -30.23 6.06 7.35
N LEU A 593 -30.10 7.22 6.65
CA LEU A 593 -30.54 7.53 5.24
C LEU A 593 -30.44 9.04 4.78
N GLY A 594 -29.74 9.30 3.64
CA GLY A 594 -29.89 10.32 2.53
C GLY A 594 -30.00 11.85 2.78
N ASP A 595 -29.63 12.81 1.91
CA ASP A 595 -28.93 12.96 0.61
C ASP A 595 -28.29 14.39 0.59
N LEU A 596 -27.16 14.58 -0.08
CA LEU A 596 -26.31 15.79 -0.07
C LEU A 596 -26.33 16.47 -1.43
N ALA A 597 -27.13 17.53 -1.57
CA ALA A 597 -27.04 18.44 -2.69
C ALA A 597 -26.38 19.77 -2.27
N THR A 598 -25.27 20.06 -2.95
CA THR A 598 -24.58 21.35 -3.11
C THR A 598 -23.81 21.93 -1.92
N LEU A 599 -22.50 21.67 -1.88
CA LEU A 599 -21.48 22.62 -1.41
C LEU A 599 -20.23 22.54 -2.31
N ALA A 600 -20.43 22.87 -3.59
CA ALA A 600 -19.34 23.17 -4.51
C ALA A 600 -19.16 24.70 -4.54
N THR A 601 -18.17 25.20 -3.81
CA THR A 601 -17.25 26.29 -4.22
C THR A 601 -16.59 26.90 -2.98
N LEU A 602 -15.42 26.38 -2.59
CA LEU A 602 -14.37 27.17 -1.95
C LEU A 602 -13.03 26.47 -2.25
N LYS A 603 -12.17 27.16 -3.00
CA LYS A 603 -10.80 26.74 -3.33
C LYS A 603 -9.85 27.21 -2.24
N SER A 604 -9.21 26.27 -1.53
CA SER A 604 -7.91 26.30 -0.82
C SER A 604 -7.84 25.03 0.03
N PRO A 605 -6.69 24.41 0.38
CA PRO A 605 -6.66 23.16 1.13
C PRO A 605 -6.96 23.41 2.61
N ILE A 606 -8.21 23.77 2.90
CA ILE A 606 -8.81 23.68 4.21
C ILE A 606 -9.31 22.25 4.27
N TRP A 607 -8.71 21.42 5.11
CA TRP A 607 -9.25 20.10 5.35
C TRP A 607 -10.63 20.30 5.99
N THR A 608 -11.69 19.86 5.33
CA THR A 608 -13.04 19.83 5.88
C THR A 608 -13.34 18.43 6.34
N GLN A 609 -13.88 18.30 7.54
CA GLN A 609 -14.13 17.01 8.15
C GLN A 609 -15.50 17.04 8.80
N ASN A 610 -16.41 16.22 8.30
CA ASN A 610 -17.78 16.19 8.78
C ASN A 610 -17.97 14.95 9.65
N LEU A 611 -18.26 15.16 10.93
CA LEU A 611 -18.58 14.09 11.90
C LEU A 611 -19.74 13.22 11.39
N LEU A 612 -20.69 13.83 10.67
CA LEU A 612 -21.93 13.20 10.25
C LEU A 612 -21.85 12.53 8.86
N GLU A 613 -20.70 12.64 8.16
CA GLU A 613 -20.50 12.01 6.84
C GLU A 613 -20.69 10.48 6.89
N ARG A 614 -20.41 9.86 8.04
CA ARG A 614 -20.59 8.42 8.28
C ARG A 614 -21.65 8.08 9.32
N SER A 615 -21.85 8.96 10.32
CA SER A 615 -22.75 8.68 11.44
C SER A 615 -24.19 9.15 11.20
N GLY A 616 -24.45 9.99 10.18
CA GLY A 616 -25.74 10.63 9.97
C GLY A 616 -26.11 11.63 11.09
N PRO A 617 -27.28 12.28 11.04
CA PRO A 617 -27.74 13.15 12.12
C PRO A 617 -27.77 12.42 13.47
N GLN A 618 -27.21 13.04 14.51
CA GLN A 618 -27.13 12.43 15.85
C GLN A 618 -28.26 12.96 16.73
N LYS A 619 -29.16 12.07 17.15
CA LYS A 619 -30.25 12.40 18.07
C LYS A 619 -30.03 11.78 19.44
N PHE A 620 -29.89 12.63 20.45
CA PHE A 620 -29.81 12.26 21.85
C PHE A 620 -31.18 12.46 22.49
N VAL A 621 -31.69 11.40 23.12
CA VAL A 621 -32.89 11.44 23.97
C VAL A 621 -32.41 11.11 25.37
N ILE A 622 -32.42 12.09 26.26
CA ILE A 622 -31.90 11.93 27.61
C ILE A 622 -33.07 11.91 28.57
N ASN A 623 -33.28 10.75 29.19
CA ASN A 623 -34.21 10.56 30.29
C ASN A 623 -33.41 10.49 31.60
N ALA A 624 -33.35 11.61 32.31
CA ALA A 624 -32.56 11.72 33.52
C ALA A 624 -33.39 11.33 34.76
N PRO A 625 -32.93 10.36 35.57
CA PRO A 625 -33.68 9.88 36.74
C PRO A 625 -33.56 10.80 37.96
N ALA A 626 -32.69 11.81 37.91
CA ALA A 626 -32.44 12.74 39.00
C ALA A 626 -32.12 14.15 38.47
N GLU A 627 -32.15 15.11 39.38
CA GLU A 627 -31.67 16.47 39.12
C GLU A 627 -30.14 16.48 38.97
N GLY A 628 -29.63 17.21 37.97
CA GLY A 628 -28.20 17.31 37.75
C GLY A 628 -27.79 17.67 36.33
N GLN A 629 -26.48 17.76 36.13
CA GLN A 629 -25.85 17.96 34.82
C GLN A 629 -25.47 16.60 34.24
N TYR A 630 -25.82 16.37 32.98
CA TYR A 630 -25.48 15.15 32.26
C TYR A 630 -24.74 15.51 30.98
N VAL A 631 -23.59 14.86 30.78
CA VAL A 631 -22.69 15.10 29.67
C VAL A 631 -22.48 13.79 28.93
N TYR A 632 -22.69 13.80 27.61
CA TYR A 632 -22.51 12.64 26.74
C TYR A 632 -21.57 13.03 25.61
N SER A 633 -20.39 12.41 25.54
CA SER A 633 -19.44 12.59 24.43
C SER A 633 -19.74 11.62 23.29
N ALA A 634 -19.50 12.06 22.05
CA ALA A 634 -19.50 11.16 20.91
C ALA A 634 -18.26 10.26 20.92
N ARG A 635 -18.42 9.04 20.40
CA ARG A 635 -17.33 8.06 20.26
C ARG A 635 -16.35 8.50 19.18
N GLU A 636 -15.06 8.28 19.38
CA GLU A 636 -14.04 8.46 18.32
C GLU A 636 -14.32 7.52 17.13
N GLU A 637 -14.36 8.09 15.94
CA GLU A 637 -14.59 7.38 14.68
C GLU A 637 -13.33 6.65 14.20
N ARG A 638 -13.50 5.54 13.49
CA ARG A 638 -12.40 4.64 13.03
C ARG A 638 -11.45 5.24 11.98
N ASP A 639 -11.71 6.45 11.54
CA ASP A 639 -10.84 7.21 10.64
C ASP A 639 -10.41 8.54 11.28
N GLY A 640 -10.65 8.69 12.59
CA GLY A 640 -10.46 9.94 13.30
C GLY A 640 -11.30 11.07 12.70
N SER A 641 -12.42 10.76 12.02
CA SER A 641 -13.31 11.75 11.36
C SER A 641 -13.85 12.82 12.32
N ASN A 642 -13.80 12.54 13.62
CA ASN A 642 -14.28 13.45 14.64
C ASN A 642 -13.25 13.82 15.69
N THR A 643 -11.94 13.68 15.41
CA THR A 643 -10.90 14.17 16.31
C THR A 643 -10.61 15.64 16.02
N LEU A 644 -10.52 16.46 17.05
CA LEU A 644 -10.14 17.88 16.95
C LEU A 644 -8.98 18.16 17.91
N ASP A 645 -8.22 19.21 17.65
CA ASP A 645 -7.21 19.74 18.55
C ASP A 645 -6.98 21.24 18.29
N PHE A 646 -6.45 21.98 19.24
CA PHE A 646 -6.16 23.42 19.07
C PHE A 646 -5.06 23.73 18.04
N GLY A 647 -4.38 22.72 17.50
CA GLY A 647 -3.23 22.88 16.63
C GLY A 647 -1.98 23.39 17.37
N VAL A 648 -1.07 23.94 16.57
CA VAL A 648 0.13 24.64 17.06
C VAL A 648 -0.05 26.15 16.93
N PRO A 649 0.80 26.99 17.57
CA PRO A 649 0.68 28.44 17.47
C PRO A 649 0.58 28.94 16.03
N GLY A 650 -0.36 29.85 15.79
CA GLY A 650 -0.66 30.40 14.45
C GLY A 650 -1.59 29.56 13.59
N GLN A 651 -2.01 28.37 14.06
CA GLN A 651 -3.12 27.63 13.45
C GLN A 651 -4.45 27.95 14.11
N LYS A 652 -5.52 27.76 13.34
CA LYS A 652 -6.89 27.81 13.87
C LYS A 652 -7.69 26.59 13.42
N ARG A 653 -8.65 26.19 14.25
CA ARG A 653 -9.69 25.23 13.90
C ARG A 653 -11.04 25.89 13.99
N GLU A 654 -11.91 25.61 13.04
CA GLU A 654 -13.30 26.03 13.10
C GLU A 654 -14.18 24.80 13.23
N VAL A 655 -15.08 24.78 14.19
CA VAL A 655 -16.15 23.79 14.30
C VAL A 655 -17.46 24.50 14.04
N TYR A 656 -18.00 24.26 12.86
CA TYR A 656 -19.35 24.65 12.52
C TYR A 656 -20.34 23.61 13.04
N VAL A 657 -21.44 24.07 13.61
CA VAL A 657 -22.50 23.21 14.14
C VAL A 657 -23.87 23.81 13.85
N ARG A 658 -24.79 22.92 13.46
CA ARG A 658 -26.22 23.19 13.35
C ARG A 658 -26.98 22.13 14.11
N ALA A 659 -27.80 22.52 15.09
CA ALA A 659 -28.51 21.58 15.95
C ALA A 659 -29.86 22.10 16.41
N LYS A 660 -30.78 21.19 16.76
CA LYS A 660 -32.04 21.49 17.46
C LYS A 660 -31.93 21.11 18.93
N LEU A 661 -32.36 22.00 19.81
CA LEU A 661 -32.21 21.90 21.26
C LEU A 661 -33.58 22.03 21.94
N GLY A 662 -33.98 21.00 22.70
CA GLY A 662 -35.23 20.95 23.46
C GLY A 662 -35.31 21.85 24.71
N GLY A 663 -34.41 22.83 24.85
CA GLY A 663 -34.32 23.71 26.02
C GLY A 663 -33.55 23.07 27.18
N ARG A 664 -32.78 23.88 27.92
CA ARG A 664 -31.82 23.41 28.95
C ARG A 664 -30.87 22.33 28.44
N SER A 665 -30.53 22.41 27.17
CA SER A 665 -29.63 21.49 26.48
C SER A 665 -28.61 22.25 25.64
N GLY A 666 -27.55 21.56 25.26
CA GLY A 666 -26.43 22.10 24.52
C GLY A 666 -25.72 21.06 23.69
N VAL A 667 -24.97 21.53 22.71
CA VAL A 667 -24.11 20.67 21.88
C VAL A 667 -22.69 20.74 22.41
N MET A 668 -22.09 19.56 22.58
CA MET A 668 -20.68 19.44 22.85
C MET A 668 -19.90 19.65 21.56
N MET A 669 -19.04 20.66 21.56
CA MET A 669 -18.17 20.95 20.41
C MET A 669 -16.98 20.01 20.42
N PHE A 670 -16.48 19.72 21.63
CA PHE A 670 -15.25 19.00 21.82
C PHE A 670 -15.10 18.46 23.24
N SER A 671 -14.69 17.21 23.40
CA SER A 671 -14.32 16.61 24.68
C SER A 671 -13.00 15.88 24.62
N GLY A 672 -12.18 16.01 25.65
CA GLY A 672 -10.96 15.24 25.76
C GLY A 672 -10.30 15.42 27.12
N PRO A 673 -9.15 14.80 27.32
CA PRO A 673 -8.58 14.72 28.66
C PRO A 673 -7.77 15.98 29.01
N SER A 674 -7.87 16.43 30.26
CA SER A 674 -7.20 17.59 30.92
C SER A 674 -7.92 18.94 30.86
N TYR A 675 -8.10 19.57 32.01
CA TYR A 675 -8.33 21.02 32.17
C TYR A 675 -7.57 21.55 33.42
N ARG A 676 -7.30 22.86 33.49
CA ARG A 676 -6.61 23.50 34.62
C ARG A 676 -7.45 24.66 35.17
N VAL A 677 -7.74 24.65 36.47
CA VAL A 677 -8.36 25.77 37.20
C VAL A 677 -7.28 26.48 38.03
N ALA A 678 -7.33 27.80 38.12
CA ALA A 678 -6.35 28.60 38.85
C ALA A 678 -6.19 28.11 40.31
N GLY A 679 -5.06 27.46 40.62
CA GLY A 679 -4.69 27.02 41.97
C GLY A 679 -5.03 25.57 42.34
N SER A 680 -5.79 24.82 41.53
CA SER A 680 -6.08 23.40 41.76
C SER A 680 -6.00 22.56 40.49
N VAL A 681 -5.51 21.32 40.64
CA VAL A 681 -5.38 20.34 39.56
C VAL A 681 -6.62 19.47 39.60
N VAL A 682 -7.40 19.45 38.52
CA VAL A 682 -8.50 18.48 38.40
C VAL A 682 -8.20 17.58 37.21
N THR A 683 -8.41 16.28 37.42
CA THR A 683 -7.66 15.20 36.78
C THR A 683 -8.50 14.37 35.82
N THR A 684 -9.49 14.99 35.17
CA THR A 684 -10.59 14.26 34.52
C THR A 684 -10.92 14.73 33.10
N GLU A 685 -11.86 14.04 32.41
CA GLU A 685 -12.34 14.43 31.09
C GLU A 685 -13.00 15.82 31.17
N GLY A 686 -12.74 16.64 30.15
CA GLY A 686 -13.33 17.96 30.04
C GLY A 686 -13.95 18.18 28.67
N ALA A 687 -14.88 19.14 28.59
CA ALA A 687 -15.58 19.42 27.34
C ALA A 687 -15.92 20.90 27.16
N PHE A 688 -15.83 21.39 25.92
CA PHE A 688 -16.42 22.65 25.51
C PHE A 688 -17.79 22.40 24.91
N PHE A 689 -18.78 23.18 25.34
CA PHE A 689 -20.13 23.06 24.84
C PHE A 689 -20.81 24.43 24.77
N VAL A 690 -21.71 24.56 23.80
CA VAL A 690 -22.62 25.70 23.69
C VAL A 690 -23.97 25.26 24.22
N TYR A 691 -24.44 25.99 25.23
CA TYR A 691 -25.60 25.65 26.03
C TYR A 691 -26.69 26.71 25.91
N ARG A 692 -27.94 26.27 25.78
CA ARG A 692 -29.12 27.13 25.87
C ARG A 692 -29.79 27.00 27.25
N PRO A 693 -29.64 27.99 28.15
CA PRO A 693 -30.13 27.90 29.53
C PRO A 693 -31.65 27.94 29.66
N THR A 694 -32.34 28.65 28.77
CA THR A 694 -33.78 28.85 28.86
C THR A 694 -34.46 28.31 27.60
N PRO A 695 -35.48 27.42 27.74
CA PRO A 695 -36.26 26.93 26.60
C PRO A 695 -36.84 28.08 25.78
N GLY A 696 -36.70 28.00 24.45
CA GLY A 696 -37.21 29.02 23.53
C GLY A 696 -36.52 30.39 23.61
N SER A 697 -35.36 30.50 24.27
CA SER A 697 -34.57 31.74 24.30
C SER A 697 -33.44 31.75 23.27
N ASN A 698 -33.10 32.95 22.80
CA ASN A 698 -31.92 33.21 21.98
C ASN A 698 -30.63 33.28 22.81
N LEU A 699 -30.70 33.09 24.13
CA LEU A 699 -29.53 33.16 24.99
C LEU A 699 -28.68 31.89 24.81
N VAL A 700 -27.38 32.08 24.59
CA VAL A 700 -26.39 31.00 24.51
C VAL A 700 -25.23 31.27 25.45
N ARG A 701 -24.70 30.20 26.02
CA ARG A 701 -23.53 30.25 26.90
C ARG A 701 -22.46 29.29 26.40
N LEU A 702 -21.22 29.73 26.47
CA LEU A 702 -20.07 28.87 26.26
C LEU A 702 -19.55 28.43 27.62
N TYR A 703 -19.39 27.13 27.80
CA TYR A 703 -18.91 26.54 29.04
C TYR A 703 -17.75 25.59 28.81
N VAL A 704 -16.98 25.38 29.88
CA VAL A 704 -16.11 24.21 30.04
C VAL A 704 -16.59 23.40 31.22
N TYR A 705 -16.71 22.10 31.03
CA TYR A 705 -17.07 21.12 32.05
C TYR A 705 -15.85 20.27 32.44
N GLY A 706 -15.83 19.78 33.68
CA GLY A 706 -14.95 18.70 34.13
C GLY A 706 -15.66 17.72 35.07
N ASP A 707 -15.22 16.45 35.12
CA ASP A 707 -15.98 15.34 35.75
C ASP A 707 -16.31 15.49 37.25
N GLU A 708 -15.72 16.45 37.98
CA GLU A 708 -16.09 16.72 39.39
C GLU A 708 -17.34 17.62 39.54
N GLY A 709 -18.12 17.79 38.46
CA GLY A 709 -19.33 18.62 38.45
C GLY A 709 -19.03 20.12 38.43
N SER A 710 -17.77 20.51 38.27
CA SER A 710 -17.39 21.91 38.09
C SER A 710 -17.55 22.33 36.63
N SER A 711 -18.38 23.35 36.38
CA SER A 711 -18.45 24.02 35.09
C SER A 711 -18.13 25.51 35.23
N ILE A 712 -17.39 26.05 34.26
CA ILE A 712 -17.03 27.47 34.21
C ILE A 712 -17.66 28.08 32.97
N GLN A 713 -18.40 29.16 33.16
CA GLN A 713 -18.96 29.96 32.08
C GLN A 713 -17.84 30.82 31.48
N LEU A 714 -17.51 30.58 30.22
CA LEU A 714 -16.53 31.36 29.48
C LEU A 714 -17.13 32.65 28.91
N GLY A 715 -18.43 32.64 28.65
CA GLY A 715 -19.17 33.81 28.21
C GLY A 715 -20.66 33.52 27.97
N GLU A 716 -21.42 34.58 27.76
CA GLU A 716 -22.85 34.56 27.46
C GLU A 716 -23.14 35.59 26.37
N ALA A 717 -23.98 35.23 25.41
CA ALA A 717 -24.41 36.11 24.34
C ALA A 717 -25.85 35.80 23.91
N THR A 718 -26.51 36.75 23.25
CA THR A 718 -27.84 36.56 22.65
C THR A 718 -27.68 36.41 21.15
N LEU A 719 -28.25 35.35 20.58
CA LEU A 719 -28.35 35.12 19.14
C LEU A 719 -29.18 36.23 18.50
N VAL A 720 -28.63 36.86 17.46
CA VAL A 720 -29.15 38.06 16.80
C VAL A 720 -29.84 37.70 15.48
N ASN A 721 -29.50 36.57 14.88
CA ASN A 721 -30.11 36.08 13.64
C ASN A 721 -31.47 35.42 13.93
N GLY A 722 -32.44 35.64 13.04
CA GLY A 722 -33.85 35.22 13.19
C GLY A 722 -34.12 33.72 13.06
N TYR A 723 -33.22 32.87 13.56
CA TYR A 723 -33.43 31.42 13.63
C TYR A 723 -34.60 31.09 14.57
N PRO A 724 -35.30 29.95 14.34
CA PRO A 724 -36.22 29.42 15.32
C PRO A 724 -35.55 29.27 16.69
N SER A 725 -36.29 29.54 17.77
CA SER A 725 -35.72 29.59 19.13
C SER A 725 -35.22 28.25 19.67
N ASP A 726 -35.51 27.15 18.96
CA ASP A 726 -35.02 25.81 19.22
C ASP A 726 -33.78 25.43 18.36
N VAL A 727 -33.44 26.20 17.32
CA VAL A 727 -32.27 25.95 16.46
C VAL A 727 -31.04 26.71 16.96
N LEU A 728 -29.90 26.02 17.04
CA LEU A 728 -28.57 26.61 17.25
C LEU A 728 -27.78 26.46 15.94
N GLU A 729 -27.25 27.56 15.43
CA GLU A 729 -26.37 27.58 14.26
C GLU A 729 -25.19 28.51 14.53
N CYS A 730 -23.99 27.94 14.73
CA CYS A 730 -22.83 28.71 15.15
C CYS A 730 -21.51 28.08 14.66
N VAL A 731 -20.44 28.88 14.73
CA VAL A 731 -19.06 28.41 14.53
C VAL A 731 -18.25 28.73 15.76
N LEU A 732 -17.53 27.75 16.30
CA LEU A 732 -16.45 27.98 17.26
C LEU A 732 -15.13 27.98 16.54
N VAL A 733 -14.33 29.01 16.80
CA VAL A 733 -12.93 29.07 16.36
C VAL A 733 -12.04 28.81 17.57
N PHE A 734 -11.25 27.75 17.49
CA PHE A 734 -10.23 27.38 18.46
C PHE A 734 -8.87 27.80 17.91
N GLU A 735 -8.15 28.63 18.66
CA GLU A 735 -6.86 29.18 18.27
C GLU A 735 -5.85 28.97 19.38
N ARG A 736 -4.62 28.65 18.98
CA ARG A 736 -3.47 28.69 19.87
C ARG A 736 -2.67 29.96 19.57
N THR A 737 -2.75 30.93 20.48
CA THR A 737 -2.08 32.23 20.32
C THR A 737 -0.59 32.16 20.70
N ALA A 738 -0.26 31.37 21.72
CA ALA A 738 1.12 31.07 22.11
C ALA A 738 1.25 29.69 22.78
N ALA A 739 2.45 29.38 23.29
CA ALA A 739 2.70 28.15 24.03
C ALA A 739 1.88 28.12 25.34
N GLY A 740 0.91 27.21 25.44
CA GLY A 740 0.05 27.05 26.62
C GLY A 740 -1.13 28.02 26.70
N GLU A 741 -1.42 28.79 25.63
CA GLU A 741 -2.53 29.75 25.58
C GLU A 741 -3.60 29.32 24.56
N GLN A 742 -4.86 29.36 24.99
CA GLN A 742 -6.06 29.04 24.21
C GLN A 742 -6.90 30.30 24.02
N ALA A 743 -7.26 30.59 22.78
CA ALA A 743 -8.31 31.54 22.45
C ALA A 743 -9.49 30.82 21.81
N ILE A 744 -10.70 31.17 22.23
CA ILE A 744 -11.94 30.58 21.72
C ILE A 744 -12.88 31.70 21.36
N LYS A 745 -13.42 31.65 20.15
CA LYS A 745 -14.34 32.65 19.62
C LYS A 745 -15.61 31.98 19.13
N LEU A 746 -16.76 32.42 19.61
CA LEU A 746 -18.06 31.97 19.13
C LEU A 746 -18.59 32.97 18.11
N TYR A 747 -19.01 32.50 16.94
CA TYR A 747 -19.67 33.28 15.91
C TYR A 747 -21.06 32.71 15.66
N GLU A 748 -22.01 33.58 15.32
CA GLU A 748 -23.35 33.16 14.90
C GLU A 748 -23.38 32.87 13.40
N GLY A 749 -24.11 31.82 13.01
CA GLY A 749 -24.26 31.43 11.60
C GLY A 749 -23.19 30.43 11.13
N PRO A 750 -23.10 30.20 9.80
CA PRO A 750 -22.33 29.08 9.23
C PRO A 750 -20.83 29.33 9.01
N LEU A 751 -20.38 30.57 9.21
CA LEU A 751 -18.99 31.00 8.98
C LEU A 751 -18.52 31.93 10.11
N ALA A 752 -17.23 31.89 10.41
CA ALA A 752 -16.60 32.81 11.36
C ALA A 752 -16.33 34.18 10.71
N THR A 753 -17.38 34.97 10.47
CA THR A 753 -17.29 36.30 9.86
C THR A 753 -17.79 37.39 10.82
N GLY A 754 -17.17 38.58 10.77
CA GLY A 754 -17.56 39.73 11.61
C GLY A 754 -17.03 39.66 13.05
N THR A 755 -17.78 40.24 13.98
CA THR A 755 -17.41 40.30 15.40
C THR A 755 -17.90 39.03 16.13
N PRO A 756 -17.03 38.33 16.88
CA PRO A 756 -17.46 37.18 17.67
C PRO A 756 -18.46 37.58 18.75
N LEU A 757 -19.49 36.73 18.95
CA LEU A 757 -20.47 36.87 20.03
C LEU A 757 -19.83 36.69 21.41
N ILE A 758 -18.90 35.73 21.52
CA ILE A 758 -18.14 35.43 22.74
C ILE A 758 -16.68 35.33 22.35
N THR A 759 -15.81 35.98 23.12
CA THR A 759 -14.36 35.82 23.03
C THR A 759 -13.81 35.41 24.39
N PHE A 760 -13.07 34.33 24.41
CA PHE A 760 -12.37 33.82 25.58
C PHE A 760 -10.86 33.76 25.29
N SER A 761 -10.05 34.16 26.27
CA SER A 761 -8.60 33.94 26.27
C SER A 761 -8.15 33.40 27.63
N SER A 762 -7.39 32.31 27.60
CA SER A 762 -6.77 31.73 28.79
C SER A 762 -5.75 32.66 29.44
N GLU A 763 -5.14 33.58 28.69
CA GLU A 763 -4.16 34.55 29.22
C GLU A 763 -4.76 35.40 30.34
N THR A 764 -6.01 35.84 30.14
CA THR A 764 -6.71 36.72 31.08
C THR A 764 -7.34 36.00 32.27
N THR A 765 -7.65 34.71 32.11
CA THR A 765 -8.45 33.95 33.09
C THR A 765 -7.62 32.94 33.88
N GLY A 766 -6.42 32.59 33.41
CA GLY A 766 -5.59 31.52 33.97
C GLY A 766 -6.17 30.11 33.81
N PHE A 767 -7.33 29.99 33.16
CA PHE A 767 -8.06 28.76 32.93
C PHE A 767 -7.73 28.19 31.55
N VAL A 768 -7.58 26.87 31.47
CA VAL A 768 -7.27 26.15 30.21
C VAL A 768 -8.15 24.91 30.14
N GLY A 769 -8.95 24.78 29.08
CA GLY A 769 -9.79 23.61 28.83
C GLY A 769 -9.05 22.50 28.04
N PRO A 770 -9.76 21.45 27.59
CA PRO A 770 -9.14 20.35 26.85
C PRO A 770 -8.45 20.83 25.55
N TRP A 771 -7.29 20.25 25.23
CA TRP A 771 -6.47 20.66 24.07
C TRP A 771 -6.71 19.84 22.79
N SER A 772 -7.18 18.61 22.95
CA SER A 772 -7.32 17.56 21.93
C SER A 772 -8.43 16.60 22.37
N GLY A 773 -9.17 15.98 21.45
CA GLY A 773 -10.38 15.24 21.84
C GLY A 773 -11.32 14.88 20.70
N THR A 774 -12.50 14.37 21.04
CA THR A 774 -13.58 14.00 20.11
C THR A 774 -14.61 15.12 19.98
N MET A 775 -15.13 15.29 18.77
CA MET A 775 -16.22 16.20 18.45
C MET A 775 -17.56 15.48 18.53
N GLY A 776 -18.57 16.24 18.96
CA GLY A 776 -19.94 15.78 19.04
C GLY A 776 -20.29 15.26 20.43
N GLY A 777 -21.57 15.35 20.75
CA GLY A 777 -22.11 15.01 22.06
C GLY A 777 -23.19 15.98 22.52
N ALA A 778 -23.78 15.67 23.65
CA ALA A 778 -24.88 16.43 24.24
C ALA A 778 -24.57 16.81 25.68
N TYR A 779 -25.00 18.01 26.07
CA TYR A 779 -25.03 18.48 27.44
C TYR A 779 -26.48 18.78 27.81
N VAL A 780 -26.94 18.33 28.98
CA VAL A 780 -28.24 18.74 29.54
C VAL A 780 -28.11 19.07 31.02
N ASN A 781 -28.88 20.06 31.45
CA ASN A 781 -29.01 20.41 32.87
C ASN A 781 -30.47 20.23 33.28
N VAL A 782 -30.73 19.23 34.11
CA VAL A 782 -32.06 18.73 34.45
C VAL A 782 -32.44 19.27 35.84
N PRO A 783 -33.39 20.21 35.94
CA PRO A 783 -33.94 20.65 37.22
C PRO A 783 -34.90 19.60 37.78
N ALA A 784 -35.20 19.68 39.08
CA ALA A 784 -36.20 18.83 39.74
C ALA A 784 -37.54 18.70 38.97
N ALA A 785 -38.01 19.78 38.33
CA ALA A 785 -39.27 19.80 37.57
C ALA A 785 -39.27 18.98 36.27
N TYR A 786 -38.10 18.52 35.79
CA TYR A 786 -37.94 17.81 34.52
C TYR A 786 -37.35 16.40 34.70
N ILE A 787 -37.30 15.89 35.93
CA ILE A 787 -36.92 14.49 36.21
C ILE A 787 -37.86 13.56 35.43
N ASN A 788 -37.31 12.51 34.82
CA ASN A 788 -38.01 11.55 33.96
C ASN A 788 -38.71 12.15 32.72
N THR A 789 -38.39 13.40 32.34
CA THR A 789 -38.85 14.02 31.09
C THR A 789 -37.79 13.87 30.01
N ASP A 790 -38.20 13.59 28.78
CA ASP A 790 -37.26 13.48 27.67
C ASP A 790 -36.76 14.86 27.23
N ILE A 791 -35.44 15.06 27.30
CA ILE A 791 -34.77 16.24 26.75
C ILE A 791 -34.07 15.83 25.45
N TYR A 792 -34.28 16.63 24.40
CA TYR A 792 -33.80 16.35 23.06
C TYR A 792 -32.62 17.24 22.68
N VAL A 793 -31.59 16.61 22.10
CA VAL A 793 -30.51 17.28 21.35
C VAL A 793 -30.38 16.56 20.02
N GLU A 794 -30.52 17.29 18.92
CA GLU A 794 -30.38 16.73 17.57
C GLU A 794 -29.32 17.54 16.81
N ILE A 795 -28.16 16.92 16.56
CA ILE A 795 -27.09 17.50 15.75
C ILE A 795 -27.42 17.20 14.29
N LEU A 796 -27.69 18.25 13.52
CA LEU A 796 -28.06 18.17 12.10
C LEU A 796 -26.84 18.29 11.19
N GLU A 797 -25.86 19.10 11.59
CA GLU A 797 -24.61 19.30 10.86
C GLU A 797 -23.48 19.60 11.85
N MET A 798 -22.31 18.99 11.66
CA MET A 798 -21.12 19.31 12.44
C MET A 798 -19.84 19.10 11.62
N VAL A 799 -19.15 20.20 11.29
CA VAL A 799 -18.02 20.20 10.38
C VAL A 799 -16.83 20.91 11.01
N ALA A 800 -15.71 20.22 11.12
CA ALA A 800 -14.43 20.83 11.43
C ALA A 800 -13.72 21.31 10.17
N ARG A 801 -13.07 22.46 10.27
CA ARG A 801 -12.20 23.04 9.26
C ARG A 801 -10.84 23.33 9.88
N TYR A 802 -9.77 22.88 9.23
CA TYR A 802 -8.40 23.00 9.70
C TYR A 802 -7.66 24.01 8.83
N TYR A 803 -7.10 25.04 9.46
CA TYR A 803 -6.34 26.12 8.81
C TYR A 803 -4.89 26.14 9.28
#